data_AF-R0L5T5-F1
#
_entry.id   AF-R0L5T5-F1
#
_cell.length_a   1.000
_cell.length_b   1.000
_cell.length_c   1.000
_cell.angle_alpha   90.00
_cell.angle_beta   90.00
_cell.angle_gamma   90.00
#
_symmetry.space_group_name_H-M   'P 1'
#
loop_
_entity.id
_entity.type
_entity.pdbx_description
1 polymer ?
#
loop_
_entity_poly.entity_id
_entity_poly.type
_entity_poly.pdbx_seq_one_letter_code
_entity_poly.pdbx_strand_id
1 'polypeptide(L)'
;EDHLKVRKMKKKIMRKQLRAQHTLMRHEGIECVSHATQSLVIANAGLGNGMNRKQLLKTVEEYGLVEALLMPPNKPYSFVKYGSTEEAKKAFDALNGKELMLGDSGQNVVLYSNFVEKVFWKNAVPTNLPPGLTVIEKVVSPEEERRMLESIDWIGDEDAQNAQKTLKHRKVKHFGYEFRYDNNNVDKDKPLPGGLPEICSLFLEKCLKQGYIKHKPDQLTVNQYEPGQGIPPHIDTHSAFEDEIISLSLGAEIVMDFKHPDGHTVAVLLPRCSLLVMSGESRYLWTHGITPRKYDIIQASELGQKVGTITADVGDLTLNQRKTRTSFTFRKVRRSPCNCIYPSVCDSQKGQQRQVQPLFPHNEMEASELEQEYVHKVYEEIATHFSSTRHSPWPRIVEFLRSLPEGSIVADVGCGNGKYLGINKDLYMIGCDRSKNLVDICGEKNFQAFVGDALSVPMRSGSCDACISIAVIHHFSTAERRLAALRELARLLRPGGTALIYVWAMEQEYKNQKSKYLKEKHGNKDKEEEISSGMAQRLPGDQMPESSSQDSACTDQPLDNSKDKGCGAKPVADCRLPVHTNRTSFHSQDLLVPWHLKGGTKKRGESVETVLFPAGSKESQGPSPVFHRYYHVFCEGELEAACRSLDGVRVQKSYYDQGNWCVVLEKL
;
A
#
# COMPACT_ATOMS: atom_id res chain seq x y z
N GLU A 1 34.48 -7.70 -47.69
CA GLU A 1 33.53 -7.07 -46.73
C GLU A 1 33.30 -7.90 -45.46
N ASP A 2 33.37 -9.23 -45.49
CA ASP A 2 33.10 -10.08 -44.32
C ASP A 2 34.09 -9.90 -43.15
N HIS A 3 35.38 -9.68 -43.41
CA HIS A 3 36.35 -9.38 -42.36
C HIS A 3 36.02 -8.09 -41.56
N LEU A 4 35.41 -7.09 -42.21
CA LEU A 4 35.03 -5.83 -41.57
C LEU A 4 33.76 -6.00 -40.73
N LYS A 5 32.80 -6.83 -41.19
CA LYS A 5 31.58 -7.20 -40.44
C LYS A 5 31.93 -7.99 -39.19
N VAL A 6 32.79 -9.01 -39.30
CA VAL A 6 33.28 -9.81 -38.16
C VAL A 6 34.01 -8.94 -37.14
N ARG A 7 34.87 -8.01 -37.58
CA ARG A 7 35.58 -7.10 -36.69
C ARG A 7 34.64 -6.13 -35.95
N LYS A 8 33.61 -5.61 -36.63
CA LYS A 8 32.57 -4.76 -36.00
C LYS A 8 31.75 -5.55 -34.98
N MET A 9 31.41 -6.79 -35.28
CA MET A 9 30.63 -7.67 -34.40
C MET A 9 31.43 -8.05 -33.14
N LYS A 10 32.71 -8.44 -33.26
CA LYS A 10 33.60 -8.68 -32.11
C LYS A 10 33.74 -7.44 -31.22
N LYS A 11 33.93 -6.25 -31.80
CA LYS A 11 33.95 -4.98 -31.03
C LYS A 11 32.64 -4.70 -30.30
N LYS A 12 31.49 -5.05 -30.90
CA LYS A 12 30.16 -4.88 -30.27
C LYS A 12 29.97 -5.80 -29.07
N ILE A 13 30.37 -7.08 -29.18
CA ILE A 13 30.31 -8.05 -28.09
C ILE A 13 31.21 -7.59 -26.93
N MET A 14 32.45 -7.23 -27.22
CA MET A 14 33.41 -6.76 -26.19
C MET A 14 32.90 -5.52 -25.43
N ARG A 15 32.30 -4.54 -26.12
CA ARG A 15 31.68 -3.37 -25.47
C ARG A 15 30.53 -3.75 -24.54
N LYS A 16 29.69 -4.71 -24.95
CA LYS A 16 28.55 -5.16 -24.13
C LYS A 16 29.01 -6.00 -22.94
N GLN A 17 30.06 -6.81 -23.10
CA GLN A 17 30.70 -7.55 -22.03
C GLN A 17 31.29 -6.62 -20.96
N LEU A 18 32.06 -5.60 -21.37
CA LEU A 18 32.56 -4.54 -20.48
C LEU A 18 31.42 -3.81 -19.74
N ARG A 19 30.34 -3.51 -20.45
CA ARG A 19 29.15 -2.90 -19.84
C ARG A 19 28.52 -3.84 -18.79
N ALA A 20 28.43 -5.13 -19.07
CA ALA A 20 27.92 -6.12 -18.12
C ALA A 20 28.83 -6.22 -16.87
N GLN A 21 30.15 -6.23 -17.04
CA GLN A 21 31.12 -6.19 -15.95
C GLN A 21 30.94 -4.96 -15.07
N HIS A 22 30.83 -3.76 -15.66
CA HIS A 22 30.58 -2.53 -14.91
C HIS A 22 29.25 -2.55 -14.14
N THR A 23 28.20 -3.11 -14.73
CA THR A 23 26.89 -3.25 -14.06
C THR A 23 26.97 -4.21 -12.87
N LEU A 24 27.60 -5.38 -13.06
CA LEU A 24 27.81 -6.39 -12.01
C LEU A 24 28.63 -5.82 -10.84
N MET A 25 29.67 -5.03 -11.13
CA MET A 25 30.43 -4.34 -10.09
C MET A 25 29.63 -3.26 -9.36
N ARG A 26 29.02 -2.33 -10.12
CA ARG A 26 28.36 -1.15 -9.54
C ARG A 26 27.14 -1.52 -8.69
N HIS A 27 26.37 -2.53 -9.12
CA HIS A 27 25.07 -2.83 -8.50
C HIS A 27 25.08 -4.07 -7.62
N GLU A 28 26.00 -5.01 -7.85
CA GLU A 28 26.02 -6.32 -7.16
C GLU A 28 27.36 -6.59 -6.44
N GLY A 29 28.37 -5.73 -6.61
CA GLY A 29 29.69 -5.89 -5.99
C GLY A 29 30.49 -7.09 -6.52
N ILE A 30 30.17 -7.62 -7.71
CA ILE A 30 30.81 -8.82 -8.28
C ILE A 30 32.05 -8.44 -9.10
N GLU A 31 33.23 -8.73 -8.56
CA GLU A 31 34.51 -8.45 -9.20
C GLU A 31 34.85 -9.46 -10.30
N CYS A 32 34.92 -8.96 -11.54
CA CYS A 32 35.33 -9.76 -12.68
C CYS A 32 36.81 -9.54 -12.98
N VAL A 33 37.54 -10.62 -13.23
CA VAL A 33 38.98 -10.63 -13.50
C VAL A 33 39.27 -10.88 -14.98
N SER A 34 40.47 -10.49 -15.43
CA SER A 34 40.90 -10.63 -16.83
C SER A 34 41.65 -11.93 -17.13
N HIS A 35 42.21 -12.60 -16.11
CA HIS A 35 42.84 -13.91 -16.24
C HIS A 35 41.80 -15.03 -16.14
N ALA A 36 42.11 -16.19 -16.73
CA ALA A 36 41.21 -17.33 -16.70
C ALA A 36 41.14 -17.92 -15.28
N THR A 37 39.92 -18.19 -14.83
CA THR A 37 39.62 -18.91 -13.57
C THR A 37 38.66 -20.06 -13.88
N GLN A 38 38.48 -20.99 -12.94
CA GLN A 38 37.49 -22.08 -13.07
C GLN A 38 36.03 -21.58 -13.02
N SER A 39 35.80 -20.33 -12.57
CA SER A 39 34.47 -19.79 -12.32
C SER A 39 34.13 -18.63 -13.25
N LEU A 40 32.93 -18.69 -13.82
CA LEU A 40 32.38 -17.64 -14.67
C LEU A 40 31.09 -17.09 -14.07
N VAL A 41 30.89 -15.78 -14.18
CA VAL A 41 29.58 -15.16 -14.11
C VAL A 41 29.01 -15.05 -15.51
N ILE A 42 27.77 -15.48 -15.72
CA ILE A 42 27.05 -15.40 -16.99
C ILE A 42 25.92 -14.38 -16.86
N ALA A 43 26.14 -13.18 -17.39
CA ALA A 43 25.15 -12.12 -17.43
C ALA A 43 24.01 -12.46 -18.40
N ASN A 44 22.81 -12.02 -18.05
CA ASN A 44 21.52 -12.33 -18.67
C ASN A 44 21.06 -13.80 -18.53
N ALA A 45 21.87 -14.67 -17.93
CA ALA A 45 21.56 -16.08 -17.73
C ALA A 45 21.04 -16.41 -16.32
N GLY A 46 20.21 -15.55 -15.74
CA GLY A 46 19.67 -15.76 -14.38
C GLY A 46 18.16 -16.00 -14.34
N LEU A 47 17.67 -16.50 -13.20
CA LEU A 47 16.24 -16.76 -12.97
C LEU A 47 15.40 -15.48 -13.13
N GLY A 48 15.94 -14.33 -12.70
CA GLY A 48 15.29 -13.03 -12.84
C GLY A 48 15.13 -12.56 -14.29
N ASN A 49 15.86 -13.16 -15.22
CA ASN A 49 15.72 -12.93 -16.66
C ASN A 49 14.98 -14.07 -17.37
N GLY A 50 14.30 -14.96 -16.63
CA GLY A 50 13.51 -16.06 -17.18
C GLY A 50 14.32 -17.29 -17.61
N MET A 51 15.62 -17.37 -17.31
CA MET A 51 16.46 -18.51 -17.69
C MET A 51 16.16 -19.74 -16.82
N ASN A 52 15.84 -20.88 -17.44
CA ASN A 52 15.64 -22.15 -16.74
C ASN A 52 16.97 -22.87 -16.47
N ARG A 53 17.10 -23.52 -15.30
CA ARG A 53 18.32 -24.24 -14.91
C ARG A 53 18.70 -25.35 -15.87
N LYS A 54 17.76 -26.20 -16.27
CA LYS A 54 17.99 -27.33 -17.18
C LYS A 54 18.48 -26.86 -18.54
N GLN A 55 17.93 -25.74 -19.03
CA GLN A 55 18.34 -25.14 -20.29
C GLN A 55 19.77 -24.59 -20.21
N LEU A 56 20.07 -23.83 -19.16
CA LEU A 56 21.40 -23.26 -18.99
C LEU A 56 22.44 -24.35 -18.76
N LEU A 57 22.15 -25.32 -17.87
CA LEU A 57 23.03 -26.46 -17.56
C LEU A 57 23.41 -27.22 -18.83
N LYS A 58 22.42 -27.61 -19.65
CA LYS A 58 22.66 -28.25 -20.95
C LYS A 58 23.58 -27.41 -21.85
N THR A 59 23.43 -26.10 -21.83
CA THR A 59 24.25 -25.18 -22.64
C THR A 59 25.68 -25.09 -22.13
N VAL A 60 25.89 -25.06 -20.82
CA VAL A 60 27.23 -24.91 -20.22
C VAL A 60 28.01 -26.22 -20.19
N GLU A 61 27.32 -27.37 -20.11
CA GLU A 61 27.91 -28.72 -20.19
C GLU A 61 28.50 -29.05 -21.57
N GLU A 62 28.09 -28.36 -22.65
CA GLU A 62 28.70 -28.50 -23.99
C GLU A 62 30.21 -28.16 -24.00
N TYR A 63 30.70 -27.44 -22.98
CA TYR A 63 32.05 -26.89 -22.94
C TYR A 63 32.98 -27.57 -21.94
N GLY A 64 32.47 -28.39 -21.02
CA GLY A 64 33.27 -29.12 -20.03
C GLY A 64 32.44 -29.62 -18.85
N LEU A 65 33.10 -30.28 -17.90
CA LEU A 65 32.48 -30.78 -16.68
C LEU A 65 32.07 -29.61 -15.76
N VAL A 66 30.78 -29.46 -15.50
CA VAL A 66 30.23 -28.43 -14.59
C VAL A 66 30.22 -28.98 -13.16
N GLU A 67 31.07 -28.44 -12.29
CA GLU A 67 31.09 -28.79 -10.86
C GLU A 67 29.93 -28.15 -10.11
N ALA A 68 29.58 -26.91 -10.46
CA ALA A 68 28.49 -26.18 -9.82
C ALA A 68 27.85 -25.18 -10.79
N LEU A 69 26.51 -25.11 -10.74
CA LEU A 69 25.72 -24.07 -11.38
C LEU A 69 24.88 -23.38 -10.31
N LEU A 70 25.14 -22.10 -10.08
CA LEU A 70 24.52 -21.28 -9.06
C LEU A 70 23.63 -20.24 -9.74
N MET A 71 22.33 -20.28 -9.45
CA MET A 71 21.35 -19.38 -10.07
C MET A 71 20.62 -18.55 -9.01
N PRO A 72 21.15 -17.37 -8.62
CA PRO A 72 20.56 -16.59 -7.53
C PRO A 72 19.10 -16.19 -7.84
N PRO A 73 18.19 -16.27 -6.85
CA PRO A 73 16.79 -15.94 -7.07
C PRO A 73 16.62 -14.48 -7.49
N ASN A 74 15.74 -14.24 -8.46
CA ASN A 74 15.42 -12.91 -9.00
C ASN A 74 16.61 -12.12 -9.60
N LYS A 75 17.79 -12.72 -9.75
CA LYS A 75 18.94 -12.04 -10.37
C LYS A 75 19.01 -12.33 -11.88
N PRO A 76 19.46 -11.37 -12.70
CA PRO A 76 19.59 -11.54 -14.14
C PRO A 76 20.91 -12.21 -14.56
N TYR A 77 21.61 -12.88 -13.65
CA TYR A 77 22.87 -13.57 -13.90
C TYR A 77 22.94 -14.87 -13.10
N SER A 78 23.88 -15.73 -13.48
CA SER A 78 24.21 -16.99 -12.79
C SER A 78 25.72 -17.18 -12.74
N PHE A 79 26.19 -18.12 -11.93
CA PHE A 79 27.58 -18.52 -11.87
C PHE A 79 27.73 -19.99 -12.25
N VAL A 80 28.78 -20.30 -13.00
CA VAL A 80 29.16 -21.67 -13.32
C VAL A 80 30.61 -21.89 -12.88
N LYS A 81 30.88 -23.04 -12.26
CA LYS A 81 32.22 -23.52 -11.95
C LYS A 81 32.49 -24.79 -12.73
N TYR A 82 33.60 -24.82 -13.46
CA TYR A 82 34.06 -25.97 -14.24
C TYR A 82 35.15 -26.75 -13.49
N GLY A 83 35.37 -27.99 -13.91
CA GLY A 83 36.43 -28.85 -13.36
C GLY A 83 37.84 -28.30 -13.61
N SER A 84 38.06 -27.62 -14.75
CA SER A 84 39.34 -27.01 -15.11
C SER A 84 39.22 -25.58 -15.64
N THR A 85 40.32 -24.84 -15.54
CA THR A 85 40.46 -23.47 -16.06
C THR A 85 40.36 -23.44 -17.59
N GLU A 86 40.80 -24.50 -18.26
CA GLU A 86 40.78 -24.68 -19.71
C GLU A 86 39.34 -24.85 -20.23
N GLU A 87 38.52 -25.64 -19.53
CA GLU A 87 37.09 -25.78 -19.84
C GLU A 87 36.33 -24.47 -19.62
N ALA A 88 36.59 -23.77 -18.52
CA ALA A 88 36.02 -22.45 -18.27
C ALA A 88 36.43 -21.44 -19.37
N LYS A 89 37.67 -21.46 -19.83
CA LYS A 89 38.13 -20.62 -20.94
C LYS A 89 37.42 -20.95 -22.25
N LYS A 90 37.25 -22.23 -22.56
CA LYS A 90 36.48 -22.68 -23.73
C LYS A 90 35.02 -22.19 -23.68
N ALA A 91 34.39 -22.27 -22.50
CA ALA A 91 33.05 -21.74 -22.28
C ALA A 91 33.01 -20.21 -22.41
N PHE A 92 33.98 -19.49 -21.86
CA PHE A 92 34.09 -18.03 -21.96
C PHE A 92 34.15 -17.55 -23.42
N ASP A 93 34.99 -18.18 -24.25
CA ASP A 93 35.16 -17.81 -25.65
C ASP A 93 33.91 -18.10 -26.49
N ALA A 94 33.17 -19.16 -26.14
CA ALA A 94 32.00 -19.62 -26.91
C ALA A 94 30.67 -18.98 -26.48
N LEU A 95 30.50 -18.68 -25.19
CA LEU A 95 29.23 -18.14 -24.64
C LEU A 95 29.06 -16.64 -24.90
N ASN A 96 30.15 -15.89 -25.03
CA ASN A 96 30.08 -14.44 -25.23
C ASN A 96 29.45 -14.08 -26.58
N GLY A 97 28.22 -13.58 -26.55
CA GLY A 97 27.43 -13.27 -27.74
C GLY A 97 26.54 -14.42 -28.23
N LYS A 98 26.49 -15.57 -27.53
CA LYS A 98 25.57 -16.67 -27.84
C LYS A 98 24.13 -16.23 -27.53
N GLU A 99 23.22 -16.45 -28.48
CA GLU A 99 21.79 -16.21 -28.30
C GLU A 99 21.10 -17.48 -27.82
N LEU A 100 20.28 -17.35 -26.78
CA LEU A 100 19.42 -18.40 -26.26
C LEU A 100 17.96 -17.94 -26.27
N MET A 101 17.07 -18.84 -26.66
CA MET A 101 15.63 -18.60 -26.65
C MET A 101 15.03 -19.01 -25.31
N LEU A 102 14.37 -18.09 -24.60
CA LEU A 102 13.78 -18.34 -23.29
C LEU A 102 12.45 -19.09 -23.40
N GLY A 103 12.47 -20.42 -23.29
CA GLY A 103 11.27 -21.27 -23.26
C GLY A 103 10.22 -20.93 -24.33
N ASP A 104 8.94 -21.10 -24.00
CA ASP A 104 7.80 -20.84 -24.90
C ASP A 104 7.51 -19.34 -25.14
N SER A 105 8.29 -18.44 -24.55
CA SER A 105 8.06 -16.98 -24.63
C SER A 105 8.56 -16.33 -25.92
N GLY A 106 9.38 -17.04 -26.70
CA GLY A 106 9.96 -16.55 -27.95
C GLY A 106 10.97 -15.40 -27.79
N GLN A 107 11.39 -15.06 -26.57
CA GLN A 107 12.37 -13.99 -26.33
C GLN A 107 13.81 -14.51 -26.46
N ASN A 108 14.62 -13.82 -27.27
CA ASN A 108 16.06 -14.08 -27.39
C ASN A 108 16.85 -13.30 -26.35
N VAL A 109 17.73 -14.00 -25.65
CA VAL A 109 18.69 -13.42 -24.72
C VAL A 109 20.10 -13.69 -25.22
N VAL A 110 20.90 -12.63 -25.26
CA VAL A 110 22.34 -12.74 -25.57
C VAL A 110 23.12 -12.87 -24.27
N LEU A 111 23.96 -13.90 -24.18
CA LEU A 111 24.79 -14.16 -23.01
C LEU A 111 26.10 -13.36 -23.06
N TYR A 112 26.58 -12.95 -21.88
CA TYR A 112 27.92 -12.37 -21.71
C TYR A 112 28.57 -12.97 -20.47
N SER A 113 29.70 -13.64 -20.65
CA SER A 113 30.42 -14.31 -19.56
C SER A 113 31.68 -13.53 -19.18
N ASN A 114 32.01 -13.52 -17.88
CA ASN A 114 33.24 -12.94 -17.34
C ASN A 114 33.84 -13.88 -16.29
N PHE A 115 35.17 -13.91 -16.16
CA PHE A 115 35.85 -14.66 -15.11
C PHE A 115 35.66 -13.97 -13.76
N VAL A 116 35.55 -14.76 -12.70
CA VAL A 116 35.46 -14.28 -11.32
C VAL A 116 36.38 -15.10 -10.41
N GLU A 117 36.98 -14.45 -9.42
CA GLU A 117 37.93 -15.08 -8.50
C GLU A 117 37.22 -15.82 -7.36
N LYS A 118 36.16 -15.18 -6.83
CA LYS A 118 35.33 -15.71 -5.76
C LYS A 118 33.87 -15.52 -6.14
N VAL A 119 33.10 -16.60 -6.09
CA VAL A 119 31.65 -16.50 -6.10
C VAL A 119 31.25 -16.38 -4.63
N PHE A 120 30.65 -15.25 -4.23
CA PHE A 120 30.13 -15.06 -2.88
C PHE A 120 28.64 -15.37 -2.89
N TRP A 121 28.24 -16.37 -2.12
CA TRP A 121 26.83 -16.59 -1.80
C TRP A 121 26.72 -17.10 -0.38
N LYS A 122 25.72 -16.59 0.34
CA LYS A 122 25.37 -17.12 1.66
C LYS A 122 24.46 -18.32 1.43
N ASN A 123 24.83 -19.47 1.98
CA ASN A 123 23.91 -20.59 2.09
C ASN A 123 22.73 -20.10 2.94
N ALA A 124 21.54 -20.06 2.34
CA ALA A 124 20.34 -19.81 3.11
C ALA A 124 20.07 -21.05 3.97
N VAL A 125 19.92 -20.83 5.26
CA VAL A 125 19.52 -21.90 6.18
C VAL A 125 18.10 -22.32 5.78
N PRO A 126 17.80 -23.63 5.69
CA PRO A 126 16.43 -24.10 5.49
C PRO A 126 15.52 -23.48 6.56
N THR A 127 14.55 -22.68 6.14
CA THR A 127 13.54 -22.18 7.06
C THR A 127 12.58 -23.31 7.37
N ASN A 128 12.26 -23.51 8.64
CA ASN A 128 11.18 -24.39 9.03
C ASN A 128 9.85 -23.81 8.55
N LEU A 129 8.87 -24.67 8.31
CA LEU A 129 7.50 -24.23 8.07
C LEU A 129 6.98 -23.45 9.30
N PRO A 130 6.08 -22.47 9.11
CA PRO A 130 5.39 -21.81 10.21
C PRO A 130 4.81 -22.81 11.21
N PRO A 131 4.91 -22.58 12.53
CA PRO A 131 4.35 -23.49 13.51
C PRO A 131 2.86 -23.75 13.30
N GLY A 132 2.48 -25.04 13.24
CA GLY A 132 1.10 -25.48 12.97
C GLY A 132 0.71 -25.55 11.48
N LEU A 133 1.65 -25.31 10.56
CA LEU A 133 1.48 -25.52 9.13
C LEU A 133 1.96 -26.92 8.73
N THR A 134 1.13 -27.66 8.00
CA THR A 134 1.48 -28.96 7.42
C THR A 134 1.02 -29.04 5.97
N VAL A 135 1.81 -29.69 5.10
CA VAL A 135 1.42 -29.99 3.72
C VAL A 135 1.41 -31.50 3.53
N ILE A 136 0.28 -32.05 3.08
CA ILE A 136 0.08 -33.48 2.86
C ILE A 136 -0.03 -33.74 1.36
N GLU A 137 0.86 -34.56 0.83
CA GLU A 137 0.89 -34.91 -0.58
C GLU A 137 -0.12 -35.99 -0.96
N LYS A 138 -0.51 -35.98 -2.24
CA LYS A 138 -1.27 -37.05 -2.91
C LYS A 138 -2.50 -37.48 -2.09
N VAL A 139 -3.17 -36.50 -1.48
CA VAL A 139 -4.32 -36.71 -0.61
C VAL A 139 -5.56 -37.14 -1.40
N VAL A 140 -5.62 -36.77 -2.68
CA VAL A 140 -6.66 -37.16 -3.64
C VAL A 140 -6.00 -37.84 -4.84
N SER A 141 -6.70 -38.83 -5.40
CA SER A 141 -6.35 -39.46 -6.66
C SER A 141 -6.62 -38.52 -7.86
N PRO A 142 -5.95 -38.72 -9.01
CA PRO A 142 -6.22 -37.93 -10.22
C PRO A 142 -7.69 -37.98 -10.68
N GLU A 143 -8.38 -39.09 -10.43
CA GLU A 143 -9.79 -39.26 -10.78
C GLU A 143 -10.72 -38.49 -9.82
N GLU A 144 -10.42 -38.47 -8.52
CA GLU A 144 -11.13 -37.63 -7.56
C GLU A 144 -10.93 -36.14 -7.87
N GLU A 145 -9.70 -35.73 -8.18
CA GLU A 145 -9.40 -34.37 -8.60
C GLU A 145 -10.20 -33.96 -9.84
N ARG A 146 -10.23 -34.82 -10.88
CA ARG A 146 -10.98 -34.56 -12.11
C ARG A 146 -12.46 -34.33 -11.81
N ARG A 147 -13.08 -35.23 -11.03
CA ARG A 147 -14.49 -35.10 -10.62
C ARG A 147 -14.75 -33.84 -9.79
N MET A 148 -13.85 -33.48 -8.86
CA MET A 148 -13.97 -32.24 -8.09
C MET A 148 -13.90 -31.00 -8.99
N LEU A 149 -12.96 -30.96 -9.95
CA LEU A 149 -12.82 -29.83 -10.87
C LEU A 149 -14.04 -29.68 -11.79
N GLU A 150 -14.55 -30.79 -12.34
CA GLU A 150 -15.72 -30.81 -13.22
C GLU A 150 -17.03 -30.47 -12.49
N SER A 151 -17.10 -30.73 -11.18
CA SER A 151 -18.30 -30.43 -10.38
C SER A 151 -18.55 -28.94 -10.14
N ILE A 152 -17.56 -28.08 -10.42
CA ILE A 152 -17.68 -26.64 -10.24
C ILE A 152 -18.17 -26.02 -11.54
N ASP A 153 -19.47 -25.73 -11.59
CA ASP A 153 -20.05 -24.92 -12.65
C ASP A 153 -19.65 -23.44 -12.47
N TRP A 154 -19.02 -22.87 -13.49
CA TRP A 154 -18.60 -21.47 -13.55
C TRP A 154 -19.57 -20.59 -14.38
N ILE A 155 -20.58 -21.16 -15.03
CA ILE A 155 -21.42 -20.50 -16.05
C ILE A 155 -22.76 -20.01 -15.46
N GLY A 156 -23.32 -20.70 -14.45
CA GLY A 156 -24.70 -20.51 -14.02
C GLY A 156 -25.09 -19.28 -13.17
N ASP A 157 -24.24 -18.26 -12.96
CA ASP A 157 -24.50 -17.16 -12.01
C ASP A 157 -24.55 -15.74 -12.64
N GLU A 158 -24.94 -15.60 -13.91
CA GLU A 158 -25.16 -14.26 -14.51
C GLU A 158 -26.46 -13.59 -13.98
N ASP A 159 -27.42 -14.35 -13.44
CA ASP A 159 -28.74 -13.86 -13.01
C ASP A 159 -28.92 -13.68 -11.49
N ALA A 160 -27.93 -14.05 -10.66
CA ALA A 160 -28.00 -13.81 -9.22
C ALA A 160 -27.50 -12.39 -8.89
N GLN A 161 -28.41 -11.48 -8.52
CA GLN A 161 -28.10 -10.10 -8.08
C GLN A 161 -27.22 -10.00 -6.80
N ASN A 162 -26.62 -11.10 -6.32
CA ASN A 162 -25.84 -11.15 -5.08
C ASN A 162 -24.39 -11.59 -5.37
N ALA A 163 -23.47 -10.61 -5.31
CA ALA A 163 -22.04 -10.68 -4.98
C ALA A 163 -21.12 -11.86 -5.43
N GLN A 164 -21.54 -12.79 -6.30
CA GLN A 164 -20.66 -13.73 -7.03
C GLN A 164 -19.92 -13.01 -8.16
N LYS A 165 -19.19 -11.95 -7.80
CA LYS A 165 -18.41 -11.16 -8.75
C LYS A 165 -17.14 -11.92 -9.10
N THR A 166 -16.76 -11.87 -10.38
CA THR A 166 -15.36 -12.00 -10.77
C THR A 166 -14.56 -10.95 -9.98
N LEU A 167 -13.88 -11.35 -8.91
CA LEU A 167 -12.88 -10.47 -8.31
C LEU A 167 -11.87 -10.17 -9.42
N LYS A 168 -11.42 -8.91 -9.54
CA LYS A 168 -10.68 -8.36 -10.69
C LYS A 168 -9.52 -9.22 -11.24
N HIS A 169 -9.05 -10.23 -10.48
CA HIS A 169 -7.89 -11.05 -10.79
C HIS A 169 -8.05 -12.56 -10.52
N ARG A 170 -9.23 -13.12 -10.21
CA ARG A 170 -9.45 -14.59 -10.10
C ARG A 170 -10.94 -14.93 -10.08
N LYS A 171 -11.32 -16.16 -10.43
CA LYS A 171 -12.70 -16.62 -10.22
C LYS A 171 -12.85 -17.18 -8.81
N VAL A 172 -13.95 -16.85 -8.14
CA VAL A 172 -14.25 -17.32 -6.79
C VAL A 172 -15.69 -17.79 -6.69
N LYS A 173 -15.92 -18.90 -5.99
CA LYS A 173 -17.25 -19.42 -5.67
C LYS A 173 -17.32 -19.85 -4.20
N HIS A 174 -18.43 -19.58 -3.54
CA HIS A 174 -18.65 -19.89 -2.13
C HIS A 174 -19.75 -20.95 -1.96
N PHE A 175 -19.60 -21.83 -0.97
CA PHE A 175 -20.56 -22.86 -0.60
C PHE A 175 -20.69 -22.92 0.93
N GLY A 176 -21.86 -23.34 1.41
CA GLY A 176 -22.22 -23.34 2.83
C GLY A 176 -22.54 -21.94 3.35
N TYR A 177 -21.56 -21.04 3.31
CA TYR A 177 -21.74 -19.63 3.66
C TYR A 177 -21.02 -18.71 2.69
N GLU A 178 -21.63 -17.57 2.39
CA GLU A 178 -21.02 -16.53 1.58
C GLU A 178 -19.99 -15.74 2.40
N PHE A 179 -18.79 -15.58 1.85
CA PHE A 179 -17.80 -14.67 2.43
C PHE A 179 -17.99 -13.27 1.85
N ARG A 180 -18.34 -12.32 2.72
CA ARG A 180 -18.59 -10.93 2.37
C ARG A 180 -17.30 -10.12 2.40
N TYR A 181 -16.85 -9.68 1.25
CA TYR A 181 -15.56 -8.99 1.07
C TYR A 181 -15.58 -7.52 1.49
N ASP A 182 -16.76 -6.92 1.68
CA ASP A 182 -16.94 -5.55 2.16
C ASP A 182 -16.61 -5.42 3.65
N ASN A 183 -16.91 -6.45 4.44
CA ASN A 183 -16.63 -6.50 5.87
C ASN A 183 -15.67 -7.63 6.29
N ASN A 184 -15.14 -8.39 5.32
CA ASN A 184 -14.28 -9.56 5.51
C ASN A 184 -14.84 -10.58 6.51
N ASN A 185 -16.15 -10.83 6.48
CA ASN A 185 -16.81 -11.74 7.41
C ASN A 185 -17.84 -12.63 6.71
N VAL A 186 -18.47 -13.51 7.49
CA VAL A 186 -19.55 -14.38 7.07
C VAL A 186 -20.82 -13.98 7.80
N ASP A 187 -21.94 -13.91 7.08
CA ASP A 187 -23.25 -13.77 7.71
C ASP A 187 -23.68 -15.11 8.32
N LYS A 188 -23.54 -15.22 9.65
CA LYS A 188 -23.74 -16.47 10.41
C LYS A 188 -25.21 -16.93 10.42
N ASP A 189 -26.13 -16.02 10.09
CA ASP A 189 -27.57 -16.24 10.11
C ASP A 189 -28.15 -16.52 8.72
N LYS A 190 -27.33 -16.39 7.66
CA LYS A 190 -27.73 -16.59 6.27
C LYS A 190 -26.80 -17.56 5.53
N PRO A 191 -26.89 -18.88 5.81
CA PRO A 191 -26.19 -19.88 5.02
C PRO A 191 -26.70 -19.89 3.57
N LEU A 192 -25.81 -20.22 2.63
CA LEU A 192 -26.15 -20.41 1.23
C LEU A 192 -27.00 -21.69 1.04
N PRO A 193 -27.96 -21.68 0.11
CA PRO A 193 -28.76 -22.85 -0.20
C PRO A 193 -27.87 -23.99 -0.74
N GLY A 194 -28.17 -25.24 -0.35
CA GLY A 194 -27.45 -26.42 -0.81
C GLY A 194 -26.20 -26.81 0.00
N GLY A 195 -25.76 -25.99 0.97
CA GLY A 195 -24.68 -26.35 1.88
C GLY A 195 -23.33 -26.58 1.16
N LEU A 196 -22.57 -27.58 1.62
CA LEU A 196 -21.33 -28.02 0.99
C LEU A 196 -21.61 -29.02 -0.14
N PRO A 197 -20.91 -28.97 -1.29
CA PRO A 197 -21.09 -29.94 -2.36
C PRO A 197 -20.85 -31.37 -1.91
N GLU A 198 -21.76 -32.30 -2.26
CA GLU A 198 -21.70 -33.71 -1.82
C GLU A 198 -20.41 -34.41 -2.24
N ILE A 199 -19.82 -34.01 -3.39
CA ILE A 199 -18.53 -34.52 -3.88
C ILE A 199 -17.39 -34.31 -2.87
N CYS A 200 -17.50 -33.32 -1.99
CA CYS A 200 -16.51 -33.03 -0.95
C CYS A 200 -16.71 -33.89 0.32
N SER A 201 -17.89 -34.51 0.52
CA SER A 201 -18.22 -35.21 1.77
C SER A 201 -17.27 -36.36 2.08
N LEU A 202 -17.01 -37.24 1.08
CA LEU A 202 -16.09 -38.37 1.23
C LEU A 202 -14.66 -37.91 1.54
N PHE A 203 -14.23 -36.80 0.92
CA PHE A 203 -12.92 -36.22 1.16
C PHE A 203 -12.81 -35.66 2.60
N LEU A 204 -13.84 -34.95 3.08
CA LEU A 204 -13.86 -34.42 4.44
C LEU A 204 -13.91 -35.53 5.50
N GLU A 205 -14.66 -36.61 5.24
CA GLU A 205 -14.67 -37.81 6.10
C GLU A 205 -13.30 -38.48 6.15
N LYS A 206 -12.61 -38.57 5.01
CA LYS A 206 -11.22 -39.03 4.95
C LYS A 206 -10.30 -38.14 5.79
N CYS A 207 -10.43 -36.81 5.69
CA CYS A 207 -9.61 -35.88 6.47
C CYS A 207 -9.83 -36.00 7.99
N LEU A 208 -11.09 -36.21 8.42
CA LEU A 208 -11.43 -36.49 9.83
C LEU A 208 -10.82 -37.81 10.30
N LYS A 209 -11.00 -38.88 9.51
CA LYS A 209 -10.48 -40.22 9.86
C LYS A 209 -8.96 -40.27 9.96
N GLN A 210 -8.26 -39.51 9.12
CA GLN A 210 -6.79 -39.40 9.13
C GLN A 210 -6.26 -38.39 10.17
N GLY A 211 -7.16 -37.68 10.87
CA GLY A 211 -6.78 -36.69 11.88
C GLY A 211 -6.17 -35.40 11.32
N TYR A 212 -6.38 -35.09 10.04
CA TYR A 212 -5.92 -33.83 9.43
C TYR A 212 -6.75 -32.63 9.89
N ILE A 213 -8.01 -32.89 10.27
CA ILE A 213 -8.94 -31.93 10.88
C ILE A 213 -9.63 -32.62 12.05
N LYS A 214 -9.94 -31.87 13.10
CA LYS A 214 -10.73 -32.35 14.24
C LYS A 214 -12.22 -32.10 14.03
N HIS A 215 -12.58 -31.02 13.35
CA HIS A 215 -13.97 -30.62 13.14
C HIS A 215 -14.36 -30.63 11.65
N LYS A 216 -15.59 -31.07 11.35
CA LYS A 216 -16.11 -31.04 9.98
C LYS A 216 -16.41 -29.59 9.56
N PRO A 217 -15.74 -29.04 8.54
CA PRO A 217 -15.98 -27.68 8.07
C PRO A 217 -17.39 -27.55 7.49
N ASP A 218 -17.92 -26.33 7.51
CA ASP A 218 -19.26 -25.98 7.02
C ASP A 218 -19.25 -24.82 6.00
N GLN A 219 -18.08 -24.29 5.66
CA GLN A 219 -17.88 -23.27 4.63
C GLN A 219 -16.77 -23.72 3.66
N LEU A 220 -17.02 -23.63 2.34
CA LEU A 220 -16.02 -23.86 1.29
C LEU A 220 -15.90 -22.64 0.38
N THR A 221 -14.66 -22.22 0.11
CA THR A 221 -14.34 -21.22 -0.91
C THR A 221 -13.48 -21.86 -1.99
N VAL A 222 -13.97 -21.85 -3.22
CA VAL A 222 -13.26 -22.33 -4.40
C VAL A 222 -12.64 -21.13 -5.11
N ASN A 223 -11.32 -21.14 -5.28
CA ASN A 223 -10.60 -20.10 -6.03
C ASN A 223 -9.92 -20.74 -7.26
N GLN A 224 -10.10 -20.15 -8.45
CA GLN A 224 -9.38 -20.54 -9.66
C GLN A 224 -8.45 -19.41 -10.11
N TYR A 225 -7.18 -19.75 -10.30
CA TYR A 225 -6.10 -18.85 -10.66
C TYR A 225 -5.55 -19.22 -12.03
N GLU A 226 -5.55 -18.26 -12.95
CA GLU A 226 -4.83 -18.35 -14.22
C GLU A 226 -3.36 -17.93 -14.06
N PRO A 227 -2.45 -18.34 -14.96
CA PRO A 227 -1.05 -17.93 -14.92
C PRO A 227 -0.90 -16.39 -14.88
N GLY A 228 -0.22 -15.88 -13.84
CA GLY A 228 -0.07 -14.44 -13.58
C GLY A 228 -1.01 -13.89 -12.51
N GLN A 229 -2.06 -14.63 -12.14
CA GLN A 229 -2.98 -14.25 -11.07
C GLN A 229 -2.46 -14.67 -9.69
N GLY A 230 -3.06 -14.12 -8.64
CA GLY A 230 -2.65 -14.35 -7.26
C GLY A 230 -3.67 -13.85 -6.24
N ILE A 231 -3.31 -13.91 -4.97
CA ILE A 231 -4.08 -13.37 -3.85
C ILE A 231 -3.13 -12.59 -2.94
N PRO A 232 -3.44 -11.34 -2.55
CA PRO A 232 -2.56 -10.55 -1.70
C PRO A 232 -2.36 -11.24 -0.33
N PRO A 233 -1.23 -10.98 0.35
CA PRO A 233 -1.01 -11.46 1.70
C PRO A 233 -2.15 -11.05 2.65
N HIS A 234 -2.74 -12.00 3.34
CA HIS A 234 -3.83 -11.78 4.29
C HIS A 234 -3.84 -12.86 5.39
N ILE A 235 -4.64 -12.62 6.43
CA ILE A 235 -4.96 -13.59 7.47
C ILE A 235 -6.47 -13.82 7.40
N ASP A 236 -6.91 -15.07 7.47
CA ASP A 236 -8.35 -15.37 7.53
C ASP A 236 -8.96 -14.76 8.81
N THR A 237 -10.11 -14.11 8.71
CA THR A 237 -10.74 -13.39 9.84
C THR A 237 -10.94 -14.29 11.06
N HIS A 238 -10.50 -13.85 12.25
CA HIS A 238 -10.49 -14.69 13.46
C HIS A 238 -11.90 -14.88 14.02
N SER A 239 -12.77 -13.86 13.94
CA SER A 239 -14.18 -13.97 14.36
C SER A 239 -15.05 -14.83 13.43
N ALA A 240 -14.63 -15.00 12.18
CA ALA A 240 -15.41 -15.68 11.14
C ALA A 240 -15.21 -17.19 11.18
N PHE A 241 -13.98 -17.64 11.40
CA PHE A 241 -13.60 -19.05 11.27
C PHE A 241 -12.86 -19.59 12.50
N GLU A 242 -13.03 -20.88 12.76
CA GLU A 242 -12.28 -21.61 13.77
C GLU A 242 -10.78 -21.73 13.43
N ASP A 243 -10.03 -22.41 14.28
CA ASP A 243 -8.58 -22.57 14.15
C ASP A 243 -8.16 -23.37 12.91
N GLU A 244 -8.88 -24.44 12.59
CA GLU A 244 -8.49 -25.38 11.54
C GLU A 244 -8.97 -24.90 10.17
N ILE A 245 -8.02 -24.61 9.28
CA ILE A 245 -8.28 -24.22 7.90
C ILE A 245 -7.48 -25.13 6.97
N ILE A 246 -8.17 -25.80 6.05
CA ILE A 246 -7.53 -26.68 5.07
C ILE A 246 -7.75 -26.17 3.65
N SER A 247 -6.72 -26.25 2.81
CA SER A 247 -6.77 -25.84 1.41
C SER A 247 -6.25 -26.94 0.50
N LEU A 248 -7.16 -27.57 -0.25
CA LEU A 248 -6.85 -28.60 -1.23
C LEU A 248 -6.45 -27.95 -2.56
N SER A 249 -5.26 -28.28 -3.06
CA SER A 249 -4.70 -27.74 -4.32
C SER A 249 -4.92 -28.72 -5.48
N LEU A 250 -5.57 -28.26 -6.56
CA LEU A 250 -5.95 -29.06 -7.72
C LEU A 250 -5.54 -28.36 -9.05
N GLY A 251 -5.40 -29.14 -10.11
CA GLY A 251 -5.07 -28.72 -11.47
C GLY A 251 -3.57 -28.49 -11.69
N ALA A 252 -2.95 -27.65 -10.87
CA ALA A 252 -1.54 -27.32 -10.95
C ALA A 252 -0.95 -27.03 -9.57
N GLU A 253 0.38 -27.08 -9.48
CA GLU A 253 1.10 -26.64 -8.29
C GLU A 253 1.28 -25.12 -8.27
N ILE A 254 1.51 -24.57 -7.08
CA ILE A 254 1.79 -23.14 -6.91
C ILE A 254 2.64 -22.89 -5.67
N VAL A 255 3.38 -21.80 -5.65
CA VAL A 255 4.05 -21.33 -4.43
C VAL A 255 3.16 -20.33 -3.69
N MET A 256 2.97 -20.59 -2.39
CA MET A 256 2.30 -19.70 -1.44
C MET A 256 3.33 -19.10 -0.50
N ASP A 257 3.29 -17.78 -0.35
CA ASP A 257 4.20 -17.01 0.50
C ASP A 257 3.55 -16.82 1.88
N PHE A 258 4.25 -17.23 2.94
CA PHE A 258 3.89 -16.98 4.34
C PHE A 258 4.80 -15.90 4.91
N LYS A 259 4.24 -14.87 5.55
CA LYS A 259 5.02 -13.81 6.20
C LYS A 259 4.62 -13.63 7.65
N HIS A 260 5.61 -13.65 8.52
CA HIS A 260 5.48 -13.36 9.93
C HIS A 260 5.64 -11.85 10.19
N PRO A 261 4.97 -11.28 11.20
CA PRO A 261 5.07 -9.85 11.51
C PRO A 261 6.47 -9.32 11.85
N ASP A 262 7.41 -10.20 12.25
CA ASP A 262 8.82 -9.82 12.50
C ASP A 262 9.66 -9.65 11.22
N GLY A 263 9.08 -9.87 10.04
CA GLY A 263 9.74 -9.77 8.75
C GLY A 263 10.21 -11.10 8.17
N HIS A 264 10.14 -12.21 8.90
CA HIS A 264 10.44 -13.53 8.34
C HIS A 264 9.45 -13.91 7.24
N THR A 265 9.96 -14.40 6.11
CA THR A 265 9.16 -14.85 4.97
C THR A 265 9.54 -16.28 4.60
N VAL A 266 8.53 -17.10 4.35
CA VAL A 266 8.66 -18.52 4.06
C VAL A 266 7.86 -18.83 2.80
N ALA A 267 8.54 -19.27 1.73
CA ALA A 267 7.87 -19.70 0.50
C ALA A 267 7.60 -21.20 0.56
N VAL A 268 6.34 -21.60 0.41
CA VAL A 268 5.89 -22.99 0.53
C VAL A 268 5.36 -23.46 -0.83
N LEU A 269 5.92 -24.54 -1.35
CA LEU A 269 5.41 -25.19 -2.55
C LEU A 269 4.15 -26.00 -2.20
N LEU A 270 3.06 -25.76 -2.92
CA LEU A 270 1.81 -26.51 -2.82
C LEU A 270 1.63 -27.34 -4.10
N PRO A 271 1.97 -28.65 -4.09
CA PRO A 271 1.79 -29.49 -5.25
C PRO A 271 0.33 -29.69 -5.64
N ARG A 272 0.11 -30.15 -6.87
CA ARG A 272 -1.18 -30.70 -7.30
C ARG A 272 -1.57 -31.90 -6.41
N CYS A 273 -2.86 -32.04 -6.12
CA CYS A 273 -3.41 -33.07 -5.23
C CYS A 273 -2.85 -33.05 -3.80
N SER A 274 -2.45 -31.88 -3.30
CA SER A 274 -1.97 -31.72 -1.92
C SER A 274 -2.97 -30.99 -1.03
N LEU A 275 -2.95 -31.30 0.26
CA LEU A 275 -3.70 -30.60 1.30
C LEU A 275 -2.77 -29.75 2.14
N LEU A 276 -2.99 -28.44 2.12
CA LEU A 276 -2.43 -27.52 3.10
C LEU A 276 -3.32 -27.53 4.35
N VAL A 277 -2.73 -27.70 5.53
CA VAL A 277 -3.40 -27.63 6.82
C VAL A 277 -2.78 -26.51 7.63
N MET A 278 -3.59 -25.49 7.96
CA MET A 278 -3.22 -24.36 8.80
C MET A 278 -3.93 -24.48 10.15
N SER A 279 -3.16 -24.37 11.22
CA SER A 279 -3.64 -24.35 12.61
C SER A 279 -2.68 -23.55 13.49
N GLY A 280 -3.17 -23.06 14.64
CA GLY A 280 -2.38 -22.33 15.60
C GLY A 280 -1.73 -21.08 14.99
N GLU A 281 -0.41 -20.94 15.16
CA GLU A 281 0.34 -19.76 14.75
C GLU A 281 0.25 -19.49 13.24
N SER A 282 0.44 -20.53 12.42
CA SER A 282 0.37 -20.46 10.95
C SER A 282 -0.97 -19.91 10.43
N ARG A 283 -2.06 -20.13 11.18
CA ARG A 283 -3.39 -19.64 10.85
C ARG A 283 -3.64 -18.23 11.41
N TYR A 284 -3.24 -17.96 12.66
CA TYR A 284 -3.66 -16.76 13.38
C TYR A 284 -2.69 -15.60 13.29
N LEU A 285 -1.39 -15.86 13.09
CA LEU A 285 -0.36 -14.82 13.14
C LEU A 285 0.30 -14.58 11.79
N TRP A 286 0.54 -15.65 11.04
CA TRP A 286 1.19 -15.56 9.74
C TRP A 286 0.19 -15.10 8.67
N THR A 287 0.62 -14.15 7.85
CA THR A 287 -0.09 -13.80 6.61
C THR A 287 0.27 -14.82 5.54
N HIS A 288 -0.69 -15.18 4.68
CA HIS A 288 -0.47 -16.05 3.53
C HIS A 288 -0.96 -15.38 2.25
N GLY A 289 -0.28 -15.62 1.14
CA GLY A 289 -0.60 -15.02 -0.15
C GLY A 289 0.00 -15.77 -1.31
N ILE A 290 -0.50 -15.51 -2.51
CA ILE A 290 0.07 -16.03 -3.76
C ILE A 290 0.47 -14.83 -4.59
N THR A 291 1.78 -14.58 -4.69
CA THR A 291 2.30 -13.46 -5.47
C THR A 291 1.85 -13.55 -6.95
N PRO A 292 1.29 -12.50 -7.56
CA PRO A 292 0.93 -12.48 -8.99
C PRO A 292 2.17 -12.58 -9.90
N ARG A 293 2.44 -13.79 -10.42
CA ARG A 293 3.56 -14.07 -11.33
C ARG A 293 3.24 -15.23 -12.26
N LYS A 294 3.98 -15.34 -13.37
CA LYS A 294 3.82 -16.42 -14.35
C LYS A 294 4.73 -17.63 -14.11
N TYR A 295 5.78 -17.45 -13.31
CA TYR A 295 6.76 -18.47 -12.99
C TYR A 295 7.04 -18.48 -11.49
N ASP A 296 7.22 -19.67 -10.93
CA ASP A 296 7.70 -19.89 -9.57
C ASP A 296 9.18 -20.28 -9.60
N ILE A 297 9.93 -19.86 -8.59
CA ILE A 297 11.28 -20.35 -8.34
C ILE A 297 11.15 -21.54 -7.40
N ILE A 298 11.54 -22.73 -7.84
CA ILE A 298 11.47 -23.99 -7.08
C ILE A 298 12.84 -24.67 -7.07
N GLN A 299 13.03 -25.65 -6.20
CA GLN A 299 14.22 -26.49 -6.26
C GLN A 299 14.13 -27.48 -7.45
N ALA A 300 15.24 -27.76 -8.11
CA ALA A 300 15.35 -28.59 -9.28
C ALA A 300 15.33 -30.07 -8.89
N SER A 301 15.87 -30.42 -7.72
CA SER A 301 15.69 -31.75 -7.12
C SER A 301 14.25 -32.01 -6.66
N GLU A 302 13.46 -30.95 -6.39
CA GLU A 302 12.06 -31.06 -5.98
C GLU A 302 11.07 -31.18 -7.14
N LEU A 303 11.52 -31.21 -8.41
CA LEU A 303 10.66 -31.59 -9.54
C LEU A 303 10.18 -33.04 -9.38
N GLY A 304 9.14 -33.23 -8.57
CA GLY A 304 8.41 -34.48 -8.36
C GLY A 304 8.73 -35.28 -7.10
N GLN A 305 9.50 -34.79 -6.12
CA GLN A 305 9.94 -35.66 -4.99
C GLN A 305 9.93 -35.11 -3.55
N LYS A 306 9.89 -33.79 -3.28
CA LYS A 306 9.79 -33.29 -1.89
C LYS A 306 8.89 -32.07 -1.76
N VAL A 307 8.21 -32.02 -0.62
CA VAL A 307 7.31 -30.95 -0.22
C VAL A 307 7.84 -30.24 1.01
N GLY A 308 7.72 -28.92 1.00
CA GLY A 308 8.03 -28.08 2.13
C GLY A 308 8.48 -26.71 1.69
N THR A 309 9.39 -26.17 2.49
CA THR A 309 9.99 -24.86 2.30
C THR A 309 10.92 -24.86 1.10
N ILE A 310 10.72 -23.90 0.20
CA ILE A 310 11.68 -23.65 -0.88
C ILE A 310 12.91 -23.03 -0.23
N THR A 311 13.95 -23.83 -0.01
CA THR A 311 15.20 -23.29 0.51
C THR A 311 15.84 -22.41 -0.56
N ALA A 312 16.48 -21.31 -0.15
CA ALA A 312 17.23 -20.46 -1.07
C ALA A 312 18.63 -21.04 -1.38
N ASP A 313 18.75 -22.38 -1.46
CA ASP A 313 19.95 -23.02 -2.01
C ASP A 313 20.04 -22.74 -3.51
N VAL A 314 20.77 -21.68 -3.82
CA VAL A 314 21.08 -21.19 -5.16
C VAL A 314 21.65 -22.29 -6.08
N GLY A 315 22.26 -23.33 -5.50
CA GLY A 315 22.79 -24.49 -6.21
C GLY A 315 21.74 -25.46 -6.73
N ASP A 316 20.47 -25.31 -6.34
CA ASP A 316 19.40 -26.20 -6.78
C ASP A 316 18.16 -25.44 -7.28
N LEU A 317 18.19 -24.12 -7.52
CA LEU A 317 16.98 -23.41 -7.97
C LEU A 317 16.73 -23.48 -9.48
N THR A 318 15.46 -23.56 -9.89
CA THR A 318 14.98 -23.48 -11.27
C THR A 318 13.62 -22.77 -11.38
N LEU A 319 13.19 -22.47 -12.61
CA LEU A 319 11.87 -21.87 -12.89
C LEU A 319 10.84 -22.96 -13.24
N ASN A 320 9.68 -22.86 -12.61
CA ASN A 320 8.49 -23.63 -12.96
C ASN A 320 7.40 -22.70 -13.49
N GLN A 321 6.79 -23.05 -14.63
CA GLN A 321 5.74 -22.24 -15.23
C GLN A 321 4.40 -22.52 -14.56
N ARG A 322 3.71 -21.47 -14.13
CA ARG A 322 2.36 -21.63 -13.57
C ARG A 322 1.38 -22.05 -14.65
N LYS A 323 0.50 -22.98 -14.28
CA LYS A 323 -0.68 -23.40 -15.04
C LYS A 323 -1.94 -23.03 -14.26
N THR A 324 -3.11 -23.24 -14.84
CA THR A 324 -4.38 -22.98 -14.17
C THR A 324 -4.51 -23.87 -12.92
N ARG A 325 -4.69 -23.24 -11.77
CA ARG A 325 -4.79 -23.89 -10.46
C ARG A 325 -6.14 -23.58 -9.84
N THR A 326 -6.84 -24.59 -9.35
CA THR A 326 -8.04 -24.42 -8.53
C THR A 326 -7.77 -24.88 -7.11
N SER A 327 -8.20 -24.12 -6.11
CA SER A 327 -8.06 -24.49 -4.70
C SER A 327 -9.40 -24.52 -3.99
N PHE A 328 -9.62 -25.56 -3.20
CA PHE A 328 -10.82 -25.74 -2.37
C PHE A 328 -10.42 -25.49 -0.92
N THR A 329 -10.82 -24.34 -0.37
CA THR A 329 -10.48 -23.95 1.00
C THR A 329 -11.67 -24.18 1.92
N PHE A 330 -11.53 -25.12 2.85
CA PHE A 330 -12.58 -25.51 3.79
C PHE A 330 -12.30 -24.91 5.16
N ARG A 331 -13.36 -24.38 5.77
CA ARG A 331 -13.33 -23.69 7.06
C ARG A 331 -14.56 -24.05 7.87
N LYS A 332 -14.42 -24.01 9.20
CA LYS A 332 -15.56 -24.07 10.13
C LYS A 332 -15.92 -22.66 10.56
N VAL A 333 -17.17 -22.24 10.37
CA VAL A 333 -17.66 -20.93 10.82
C VAL A 333 -17.69 -20.91 12.34
N ARG A 334 -17.01 -19.90 12.89
CA ARG A 334 -16.91 -19.68 14.34
C ARG A 334 -18.19 -19.03 14.86
N ARG A 335 -18.74 -19.53 15.97
CA ARG A 335 -19.96 -18.97 16.60
C ARG A 335 -19.67 -18.01 17.75
N SER A 336 -18.66 -18.30 18.56
CA SER A 336 -18.21 -17.44 19.68
C SER A 336 -17.16 -16.43 19.25
N PRO A 337 -16.91 -15.33 20.00
CA PRO A 337 -15.76 -14.47 19.76
C PRO A 337 -14.44 -15.24 19.89
N CYS A 338 -13.45 -14.93 19.04
CA CYS A 338 -12.13 -15.54 19.13
C CYS A 338 -11.34 -14.99 20.33
N ASN A 339 -10.63 -15.88 21.03
CA ASN A 339 -9.79 -15.58 22.19
C ASN A 339 -8.36 -16.17 22.03
N CYS A 340 -7.86 -16.26 20.80
CA CYS A 340 -6.52 -16.78 20.52
C CYS A 340 -5.40 -16.00 21.23
N ILE A 341 -4.21 -16.58 21.38
CA ILE A 341 -3.07 -15.93 22.03
C ILE A 341 -2.42 -14.77 21.23
N TYR A 342 -3.01 -14.37 20.09
CA TYR A 342 -2.50 -13.35 19.17
C TYR A 342 -3.43 -12.12 19.09
N PRO A 343 -3.57 -11.31 20.15
CA PRO A 343 -4.51 -10.18 20.19
C PRO A 343 -4.17 -9.08 19.17
N SER A 344 -2.88 -8.91 18.82
CA SER A 344 -2.38 -7.88 17.89
C SER A 344 -2.94 -8.00 16.47
N VAL A 345 -3.46 -9.17 16.09
CA VAL A 345 -4.02 -9.45 14.76
C VAL A 345 -5.44 -10.04 14.83
N CYS A 346 -5.96 -10.30 16.04
CA CYS A 346 -7.30 -10.88 16.23
C CYS A 346 -8.40 -9.81 16.23
N ASP A 347 -9.29 -9.84 15.25
CA ASP A 347 -10.41 -8.90 15.14
C ASP A 347 -11.43 -9.02 16.31
N SER A 348 -11.62 -10.21 16.89
CA SER A 348 -12.49 -10.39 18.08
C SER A 348 -11.92 -9.75 19.34
N GLN A 349 -10.60 -9.81 19.53
CA GLN A 349 -9.93 -9.26 20.72
C GLN A 349 -9.54 -7.80 20.56
N LYS A 350 -9.26 -7.37 19.32
CA LYS A 350 -9.32 -5.95 18.95
C LYS A 350 -10.71 -5.38 19.21
N GLY A 351 -11.77 -6.18 19.05
CA GLY A 351 -13.13 -5.83 19.45
C GLY A 351 -13.31 -5.63 20.97
N GLN A 352 -12.52 -6.30 21.81
CA GLN A 352 -12.51 -6.09 23.27
C GLN A 352 -11.60 -4.92 23.69
N GLN A 353 -10.56 -4.60 22.92
CA GLN A 353 -9.92 -3.28 22.90
C GLN A 353 -10.78 -2.30 22.08
N ARG A 354 -12.05 -2.15 22.49
CA ARG A 354 -12.95 -1.05 22.12
C ARG A 354 -12.70 -0.43 20.73
N GLN A 355 -13.55 -0.74 19.75
CA GLN A 355 -14.11 0.37 18.95
C GLN A 355 -14.92 1.25 19.92
N VAL A 356 -14.26 2.03 20.79
CA VAL A 356 -14.85 3.32 21.13
C VAL A 356 -14.71 4.05 19.81
N GLN A 357 -15.83 4.38 19.17
CA GLN A 357 -15.77 5.45 18.18
C GLN A 357 -15.03 6.61 18.85
N PRO A 358 -13.96 7.13 18.24
CA PRO A 358 -13.04 8.01 18.95
C PRO A 358 -13.82 9.18 19.53
N LEU A 359 -13.63 9.44 20.82
CA LEU A 359 -14.34 10.47 21.55
C LEU A 359 -13.63 11.81 21.35
N PHE A 360 -14.33 12.90 21.65
CA PHE A 360 -13.68 14.20 21.78
C PHE A 360 -12.65 14.15 22.93
N PRO A 361 -11.42 14.62 22.71
CA PRO A 361 -10.43 14.65 23.78
C PRO A 361 -10.80 15.72 24.82
N HIS A 362 -10.73 15.37 26.09
CA HIS A 362 -11.04 16.27 27.21
C HIS A 362 -9.78 16.78 27.93
N ASN A 363 -8.61 16.20 27.64
CA ASN A 363 -7.33 16.58 28.22
C ASN A 363 -6.18 16.39 27.23
N GLU A 364 -4.98 16.85 27.60
CA GLU A 364 -3.79 16.81 26.75
C GLU A 364 -3.39 15.38 26.36
N MET A 365 -3.50 14.43 27.29
CA MET A 365 -3.10 13.04 27.06
C MET A 365 -4.01 12.39 26.01
N GLU A 366 -5.33 12.53 26.16
CA GLU A 366 -6.31 12.05 25.19
C GLU A 366 -6.14 12.71 23.82
N ALA A 367 -5.83 14.01 23.80
CA ALA A 367 -5.55 14.75 22.57
C ALA A 367 -4.32 14.20 21.84
N SER A 368 -3.22 13.98 22.57
CA SER A 368 -2.00 13.41 22.02
C SER A 368 -2.20 11.97 21.54
N GLU A 369 -2.97 11.15 22.25
CA GLU A 369 -3.30 9.77 21.83
C GLU A 369 -4.14 9.75 20.56
N LEU A 370 -5.16 10.61 20.47
CA LEU A 370 -6.00 10.76 19.29
C LEU A 370 -5.16 11.17 18.07
N GLU A 371 -4.27 12.15 18.22
CA GLU A 371 -3.35 12.59 17.17
C GLU A 371 -2.35 11.49 16.79
N GLN A 372 -1.84 10.75 17.76
CA GLN A 372 -0.94 9.63 17.48
C GLN A 372 -1.60 8.56 16.61
N GLU A 373 -2.86 8.21 16.91
CA GLU A 373 -3.60 7.17 16.19
C GLU A 373 -4.14 7.66 14.84
N TYR A 374 -4.80 8.81 14.81
CA TYR A 374 -5.56 9.31 13.66
C TYR A 374 -4.83 10.40 12.86
N VAL A 375 -3.60 10.75 13.21
CA VAL A 375 -2.76 11.65 12.40
C VAL A 375 -1.40 10.99 12.15
N HIS A 376 -0.60 10.77 13.19
CA HIS A 376 0.81 10.38 13.04
C HIS A 376 0.96 9.01 12.37
N LYS A 377 0.32 7.96 12.91
CA LYS A 377 0.37 6.61 12.31
C LYS A 377 -0.18 6.61 10.89
N VAL A 378 -1.29 7.32 10.66
CA VAL A 378 -1.92 7.37 9.34
C VAL A 378 -0.99 7.99 8.31
N TYR A 379 -0.38 9.15 8.58
CA TYR A 379 0.54 9.79 7.63
C TYR A 379 1.80 8.98 7.39
N GLU A 380 2.30 8.27 8.40
CA GLU A 380 3.41 7.32 8.24
C GLU A 380 3.03 6.21 7.24
N GLU A 381 1.83 5.64 7.35
CA GLU A 381 1.36 4.56 6.47
C GLU A 381 1.00 5.03 5.06
N ILE A 382 0.44 6.24 4.90
CA ILE A 382 -0.03 6.74 3.60
C ILE A 382 1.01 7.57 2.84
N ALA A 383 2.21 7.81 3.40
CA ALA A 383 3.21 8.75 2.89
C ALA A 383 3.48 8.64 1.38
N THR A 384 3.72 7.43 0.88
CA THR A 384 4.00 7.18 -0.55
C THR A 384 2.81 7.55 -1.45
N HIS A 385 1.59 7.17 -1.06
CA HIS A 385 0.37 7.52 -1.81
C HIS A 385 0.03 9.01 -1.67
N PHE A 386 0.25 9.61 -0.51
CA PHE A 386 0.13 11.04 -0.29
C PHE A 386 1.05 11.80 -1.25
N SER A 387 2.31 11.39 -1.33
CA SER A 387 3.32 12.06 -2.17
C SER A 387 2.98 11.99 -3.66
N SER A 388 2.53 10.82 -4.15
CA SER A 388 2.18 10.65 -5.57
C SER A 388 0.97 11.47 -6.02
N THR A 389 0.05 11.81 -5.12
CA THR A 389 -1.22 12.49 -5.46
C THR A 389 -1.18 14.00 -5.29
N ARG A 390 -0.16 14.57 -4.63
CA ARG A 390 -0.11 15.98 -4.22
C ARG A 390 1.23 16.65 -4.55
N HIS A 391 1.49 16.88 -5.83
CA HIS A 391 2.71 17.53 -6.30
C HIS A 391 2.52 19.00 -6.69
N SER A 392 1.32 19.44 -7.08
CA SER A 392 1.09 20.81 -7.57
C SER A 392 1.06 21.84 -6.43
N PRO A 393 1.99 22.83 -6.41
CA PRO A 393 1.98 23.93 -5.44
C PRO A 393 0.78 24.86 -5.65
N TRP A 394 0.30 25.51 -4.59
CA TRP A 394 -0.78 26.49 -4.72
C TRP A 394 -0.22 27.87 -5.08
N PRO A 395 -0.84 28.61 -6.04
CA PRO A 395 -0.27 29.83 -6.59
C PRO A 395 0.05 30.91 -5.55
N ARG A 396 -0.84 31.17 -4.59
CA ARG A 396 -0.65 32.20 -3.56
C ARG A 396 0.51 31.89 -2.61
N ILE A 397 0.75 30.62 -2.31
CA ILE A 397 1.89 30.20 -1.48
C ILE A 397 3.19 30.37 -2.25
N VAL A 398 3.19 30.03 -3.55
CA VAL A 398 4.34 30.27 -4.44
C VAL A 398 4.64 31.76 -4.56
N GLU A 399 3.62 32.61 -4.69
CA GLU A 399 3.75 34.07 -4.72
C GLU A 399 4.35 34.61 -3.42
N PHE A 400 3.85 34.16 -2.26
CA PHE A 400 4.42 34.51 -0.97
C PHE A 400 5.92 34.18 -0.89
N LEU A 401 6.30 32.93 -1.19
CA LEU A 401 7.71 32.51 -1.17
C LEU A 401 8.57 33.26 -2.19
N ARG A 402 8.04 33.62 -3.37
CA ARG A 402 8.79 34.39 -4.36
C ARG A 402 8.92 35.87 -4.01
N SER A 403 8.05 36.38 -3.15
CA SER A 403 8.10 37.77 -2.69
C SER A 403 9.11 38.00 -1.56
N LEU A 404 9.64 36.94 -0.96
CA LEU A 404 10.64 37.03 0.11
C LEU A 404 12.00 37.49 -0.44
N PRO A 405 12.76 38.31 0.32
CA PRO A 405 14.10 38.74 -0.08
C PRO A 405 15.04 37.56 -0.32
N GLU A 406 15.97 37.72 -1.27
CA GLU A 406 17.04 36.74 -1.51
C GLU A 406 17.86 36.49 -0.23
N GLY A 407 18.23 35.23 -0.01
CA GLY A 407 18.96 34.78 1.17
C GLY A 407 18.10 34.62 2.44
N SER A 408 16.77 34.80 2.36
CA SER A 408 15.92 34.61 3.54
C SER A 408 15.91 33.17 4.03
N ILE A 409 15.91 32.98 5.35
CA ILE A 409 15.78 31.69 6.04
C ILE A 409 14.30 31.39 6.26
N VAL A 410 13.82 30.27 5.73
CA VAL A 410 12.41 29.88 5.77
C VAL A 410 12.22 28.51 6.37
N ALA A 411 11.32 28.40 7.36
CA ALA A 411 10.89 27.11 7.91
C ALA A 411 9.54 26.67 7.29
N ASP A 412 9.47 25.46 6.75
CA ASP A 412 8.22 24.79 6.36
C ASP A 412 7.84 23.78 7.45
N VAL A 413 6.94 24.18 8.34
CA VAL A 413 6.53 23.38 9.50
C VAL A 413 5.33 22.53 9.11
N GLY A 414 5.50 21.21 9.15
CA GLY A 414 4.63 20.22 8.51
C GLY A 414 4.83 20.17 6.99
N CYS A 415 6.09 20.07 6.55
CA CYS A 415 6.47 20.19 5.14
C CYS A 415 5.95 19.06 4.23
N GLY A 416 5.45 17.96 4.83
CA GLY A 416 4.98 16.78 4.12
C GLY A 416 6.04 16.23 3.17
N ASN A 417 5.69 16.07 1.89
CA ASN A 417 6.59 15.56 0.85
C ASN A 417 7.56 16.62 0.27
N GLY A 418 7.72 17.77 0.94
CA GLY A 418 8.62 18.84 0.54
C GLY A 418 8.13 19.63 -0.67
N LYS A 419 6.81 19.75 -0.85
CA LYS A 419 6.19 20.40 -2.02
C LYS A 419 6.67 21.84 -2.25
N TYR A 420 7.08 22.54 -1.18
CA TYR A 420 7.48 23.95 -1.23
C TYR A 420 8.99 24.19 -1.07
N LEU A 421 9.76 23.22 -0.57
CA LEU A 421 11.19 23.34 -0.19
C LEU A 421 12.18 23.61 -1.34
N GLY A 422 11.70 23.79 -2.57
CA GLY A 422 12.53 24.09 -3.74
C GLY A 422 11.87 25.06 -4.74
N ILE A 423 10.83 25.78 -4.32
CA ILE A 423 10.08 26.69 -5.20
C ILE A 423 10.88 27.94 -5.56
N ASN A 424 11.60 28.48 -4.59
CA ASN A 424 12.48 29.63 -4.77
C ASN A 424 13.89 29.20 -4.36
N LYS A 425 14.81 29.15 -5.33
CA LYS A 425 16.19 28.68 -5.13
C LYS A 425 17.06 29.71 -4.42
N ASP A 426 16.58 30.94 -4.33
CA ASP A 426 17.29 32.05 -3.71
C ASP A 426 17.01 32.12 -2.19
N LEU A 427 16.24 31.17 -1.64
CA LEU A 427 15.93 31.06 -0.21
C LEU A 427 16.63 29.87 0.44
N TYR A 428 16.97 30.01 1.72
CA TYR A 428 17.44 28.90 2.55
C TYR A 428 16.24 28.26 3.27
N MET A 429 15.65 27.25 2.65
CA MET A 429 14.47 26.56 3.19
C MET A 429 14.84 25.29 3.97
N ILE A 430 14.21 25.11 5.13
CA ILE A 430 14.32 23.90 5.97
C ILE A 430 12.92 23.39 6.29
N GLY A 431 12.67 22.10 6.04
CA GLY A 431 11.41 21.44 6.36
C GLY A 431 11.45 20.69 7.70
N CYS A 432 10.31 20.64 8.37
CA CYS A 432 10.08 19.79 9.53
C CYS A 432 8.75 19.05 9.33
N ASP A 433 8.73 17.73 9.54
CA ASP A 433 7.48 16.95 9.55
C ASP A 433 7.55 15.86 10.61
N ARG A 434 6.39 15.45 11.16
CA ARG A 434 6.34 14.40 12.18
C ARG A 434 6.57 13.02 11.57
N SER A 435 6.20 12.82 10.30
CA SER A 435 6.33 11.56 9.60
C SER A 435 7.74 11.34 9.07
N LYS A 436 8.36 10.24 9.48
CA LYS A 436 9.69 9.86 9.00
C LYS A 436 9.64 9.54 7.51
N ASN A 437 8.65 8.78 7.06
CA ASN A 437 8.49 8.43 5.65
C ASN A 437 8.34 9.67 4.74
N LEU A 438 7.67 10.73 5.18
CA LEU A 438 7.57 11.99 4.40
C LEU A 438 8.90 12.77 4.38
N VAL A 439 9.63 12.79 5.49
CA VAL A 439 10.97 13.39 5.56
C VAL A 439 11.98 12.62 4.69
N ASP A 440 11.92 11.29 4.68
CA ASP A 440 12.76 10.45 3.81
C ASP A 440 12.53 10.80 2.33
N ILE A 441 11.26 11.00 1.91
CA ILE A 441 10.90 11.46 0.56
C ILE A 441 11.47 12.85 0.24
N CYS A 442 11.56 13.75 1.23
CA CYS A 442 12.24 15.03 1.05
C CYS A 442 13.74 14.83 0.80
N GLY A 443 14.37 13.93 1.55
CA GLY A 443 15.77 13.55 1.37
C GLY A 443 16.06 12.95 -0.02
N GLU A 444 15.17 12.09 -0.54
CA GLU A 444 15.26 11.57 -1.91
C GLU A 444 15.23 12.67 -2.98
N LYS A 445 14.58 13.80 -2.69
CA LYS A 445 14.54 14.99 -3.55
C LYS A 445 15.68 15.98 -3.29
N ASN A 446 16.64 15.62 -2.41
CA ASN A 446 17.73 16.47 -1.93
C ASN A 446 17.28 17.75 -1.22
N PHE A 447 16.10 17.74 -0.59
CA PHE A 447 15.66 18.85 0.26
C PHE A 447 16.16 18.68 1.70
N GLN A 448 16.41 19.82 2.35
CA GLN A 448 16.79 19.85 3.76
C GLN A 448 15.53 19.72 4.62
N ALA A 449 15.31 18.55 5.23
CA ALA A 449 14.20 18.32 6.13
C ALA A 449 14.60 17.37 7.27
N PHE A 450 13.94 17.51 8.42
CA PHE A 450 14.17 16.65 9.57
C PHE A 450 12.84 16.24 10.24
N VAL A 451 12.88 15.15 11.00
CA VAL A 451 11.72 14.68 11.76
C VAL A 451 11.57 15.53 13.03
N GLY A 452 10.40 16.14 13.23
CA GLY A 452 10.14 16.99 14.40
C GLY A 452 8.66 17.24 14.68
N ASP A 453 8.38 17.74 15.88
CA ASP A 453 7.04 18.09 16.34
C ASP A 453 6.76 19.57 16.06
N ALA A 454 5.64 19.88 15.41
CA ALA A 454 5.24 21.26 15.13
C ALA A 454 4.82 22.05 16.39
N LEU A 455 4.64 21.37 17.53
CA LEU A 455 4.47 22.01 18.84
C LEU A 455 5.81 22.39 19.50
N SER A 456 6.93 21.83 19.03
CA SER A 456 8.27 22.07 19.57
C SER A 456 9.33 21.76 18.51
N VAL A 457 9.60 22.75 17.66
CA VAL A 457 10.52 22.64 16.53
C VAL A 457 11.95 22.88 17.03
N PRO A 458 12.91 21.96 16.78
CA PRO A 458 14.30 22.07 17.25
C PRO A 458 15.14 23.09 16.45
N MET A 459 14.60 24.30 16.29
CA MET A 459 15.24 25.46 15.68
C MET A 459 15.29 26.61 16.69
N ARG A 460 16.32 27.46 16.58
CA ARG A 460 16.53 28.58 17.49
C ARG A 460 15.39 29.60 17.36
N SER A 461 14.96 30.18 18.48
CA SER A 461 13.98 31.27 18.48
C SER A 461 14.53 32.46 17.70
N GLY A 462 13.67 33.16 16.94
CA GLY A 462 14.08 34.35 16.22
C GLY A 462 15.05 34.11 15.06
N SER A 463 15.09 32.91 14.50
CA SER A 463 16.05 32.54 13.46
C SER A 463 15.49 32.53 12.04
N CYS A 464 14.17 32.55 11.87
CA CYS A 464 13.53 32.51 10.57
C CYS A 464 13.03 33.89 10.14
N ASP A 465 13.23 34.23 8.87
CA ASP A 465 12.67 35.43 8.24
C ASP A 465 11.21 35.21 7.83
N ALA A 466 10.89 33.97 7.46
CA ALA A 466 9.53 33.54 7.23
C ALA A 466 9.28 32.09 7.71
N CYS A 467 8.02 31.79 7.99
CA CYS A 467 7.55 30.43 8.23
C CYS A 467 6.34 30.14 7.33
N ILE A 468 6.18 28.90 6.89
CA ILE A 468 4.92 28.43 6.30
C ILE A 468 4.43 27.21 7.09
N SER A 469 3.11 27.11 7.24
CA SER A 469 2.44 25.96 7.85
C SER A 469 1.16 25.68 7.06
N ILE A 470 1.24 24.75 6.12
CA ILE A 470 0.23 24.56 5.09
C ILE A 470 -0.51 23.23 5.30
N ALA A 471 -1.78 23.31 5.67
CA ALA A 471 -2.63 22.15 5.95
C ALA A 471 -2.09 21.25 7.08
N VAL A 472 -1.70 21.89 8.20
CA VAL A 472 -1.08 21.21 9.36
C VAL A 472 -1.90 21.43 10.63
N ILE A 473 -2.19 22.68 10.99
CA ILE A 473 -2.74 23.03 12.32
C ILE A 473 -4.12 22.39 12.58
N HIS A 474 -4.90 22.10 11.54
CA HIS A 474 -6.15 21.37 11.66
C HIS A 474 -5.99 19.92 12.15
N HIS A 475 -4.77 19.39 12.23
CA HIS A 475 -4.54 18.07 12.81
C HIS A 475 -4.42 18.08 14.33
N PHE A 476 -4.34 19.25 14.99
CA PHE A 476 -4.30 19.32 16.45
C PHE A 476 -5.70 19.35 17.04
N SER A 477 -5.92 18.43 17.97
CA SER A 477 -7.24 18.00 18.41
C SER A 477 -7.92 18.87 19.44
N THR A 478 -7.16 19.77 20.07
CA THR A 478 -7.69 20.77 21.01
C THR A 478 -7.27 22.17 20.61
N ALA A 479 -8.05 23.16 21.05
CA ALA A 479 -7.77 24.58 20.78
C ALA A 479 -6.41 25.00 21.38
N GLU A 480 -6.04 24.46 22.54
CA GLU A 480 -4.78 24.74 23.23
C GLU A 480 -3.58 24.26 22.41
N ARG A 481 -3.67 23.07 21.79
CA ARG A 481 -2.61 22.52 20.94
C ARG A 481 -2.52 23.28 19.62
N ARG A 482 -3.65 23.67 19.02
CA ARG A 482 -3.66 24.57 17.85
C ARG A 482 -2.99 25.90 18.16
N LEU A 483 -3.28 26.49 19.31
CA LEU A 483 -2.67 27.74 19.76
C LEU A 483 -1.17 27.56 20.08
N ALA A 484 -0.76 26.42 20.64
CA ALA A 484 0.65 26.10 20.86
C ALA A 484 1.44 26.01 19.54
N ALA A 485 0.88 25.41 18.49
CA ALA A 485 1.49 25.39 17.16
C ALA A 485 1.68 26.81 16.59
N LEU A 486 0.68 27.70 16.76
CA LEU A 486 0.78 29.10 16.34
C LEU A 486 1.85 29.86 17.14
N ARG A 487 1.93 29.65 18.46
CA ARG A 487 3.01 30.19 19.32
C ARG A 487 4.38 29.73 18.86
N GLU A 488 4.49 28.47 18.46
CA GLU A 488 5.75 27.90 18.00
C GLU A 488 6.21 28.53 16.68
N LEU A 489 5.30 28.75 15.73
CA LEU A 489 5.59 29.53 14.52
C LEU A 489 6.08 30.95 14.85
N ALA A 490 5.38 31.64 15.77
CA ALA A 490 5.79 32.97 16.22
C ALA A 490 7.15 32.97 16.95
N ARG A 491 7.49 31.91 17.70
CA ARG A 491 8.78 31.75 18.36
C ARG A 491 9.92 31.68 17.34
N LEU A 492 9.74 30.94 16.25
CA LEU A 492 10.74 30.76 15.19
C LEU A 492 11.06 32.05 14.44
N LEU A 493 10.05 32.89 14.20
CA LEU A 493 10.22 34.15 13.48
C LEU A 493 11.11 35.14 14.24
N ARG A 494 11.99 35.84 13.53
CA ARG A 494 12.64 37.07 14.02
C ARG A 494 11.62 38.24 14.04
N PRO A 495 11.87 39.33 14.80
CA PRO A 495 11.05 40.54 14.69
C PRO A 495 10.96 41.04 13.24
N GLY A 496 9.77 41.41 12.79
CA GLY A 496 9.45 41.73 11.39
C GLY A 496 9.33 40.53 10.45
N GLY A 497 9.63 39.30 10.91
CA GLY A 497 9.43 38.08 10.12
C GLY A 497 7.95 37.73 9.97
N THR A 498 7.60 36.99 8.92
CA THR A 498 6.20 36.68 8.58
C THR A 498 5.89 35.19 8.49
N ALA A 499 4.72 34.75 8.96
CA ALA A 499 4.24 33.38 8.80
C ALA A 499 3.00 33.33 7.89
N LEU A 500 2.97 32.37 6.97
CA LEU A 500 1.79 32.06 6.16
C LEU A 500 1.16 30.73 6.60
N ILE A 501 -0.10 30.79 7.01
CA ILE A 501 -0.82 29.66 7.61
C ILE A 501 -2.05 29.34 6.76
N TYR A 502 -2.24 28.07 6.42
CA TYR A 502 -3.41 27.57 5.70
C TYR A 502 -4.07 26.41 6.47
N VAL A 503 -5.36 26.53 6.75
CA VAL A 503 -6.17 25.50 7.42
C VAL A 503 -7.46 25.21 6.65
N TRP A 504 -7.99 24.00 6.75
CA TRP A 504 -9.22 23.64 6.05
C TRP A 504 -10.40 24.43 6.60
N ALA A 505 -11.21 25.00 5.71
CA ALA A 505 -12.42 25.73 6.08
C ALA A 505 -13.61 24.77 6.28
N MET A 506 -14.46 25.06 7.25
CA MET A 506 -15.79 24.45 7.37
C MET A 506 -16.64 24.82 6.14
N GLU A 507 -16.51 26.07 5.68
CA GLU A 507 -17.21 26.65 4.54
C GLU A 507 -16.57 26.23 3.22
N GLN A 508 -17.02 25.10 2.66
CA GLN A 508 -16.58 24.64 1.34
C GLN A 508 -17.31 25.31 0.17
N GLU A 509 -18.30 26.14 0.47
CA GLU A 509 -18.94 27.10 -0.45
C GLU A 509 -18.87 28.49 0.17
N TYR A 510 -18.27 29.45 -0.54
CA TYR A 510 -18.06 30.80 -0.03
C TYR A 510 -18.40 31.82 -1.12
N LYS A 511 -19.21 32.84 -0.78
CA LYS A 511 -19.71 33.85 -1.72
C LYS A 511 -20.30 33.24 -3.01
N ASN A 512 -21.17 32.23 -2.86
CA ASN A 512 -21.80 31.45 -3.94
C ASN A 512 -20.83 30.75 -4.90
N GLN A 513 -19.59 30.50 -4.46
CA GLN A 513 -18.61 29.72 -5.22
C GLN A 513 -18.20 28.48 -4.44
N LYS A 514 -18.43 27.31 -5.03
CA LYS A 514 -17.95 26.04 -4.50
C LYS A 514 -16.43 25.92 -4.63
N SER A 515 -15.78 25.44 -3.58
CA SER A 515 -14.36 25.14 -3.56
C SER A 515 -14.04 23.99 -4.52
N LYS A 516 -12.75 23.82 -4.85
CA LYS A 516 -12.26 22.65 -5.62
C LYS A 516 -12.54 21.33 -4.92
N TYR A 517 -12.78 21.31 -3.61
CA TYR A 517 -13.08 20.10 -2.85
C TYR A 517 -14.47 19.54 -3.21
N LEU A 518 -15.47 20.42 -3.39
CA LEU A 518 -16.83 20.04 -3.76
C LEU A 518 -17.05 19.87 -5.27
N LYS A 519 -16.15 20.42 -6.12
CA LYS A 519 -16.27 20.31 -7.58
C LYS A 519 -15.90 18.91 -8.06
N GLU A 520 -16.85 18.18 -8.62
CA GLU A 520 -16.56 16.92 -9.33
C GLU A 520 -15.68 17.19 -10.56
N LYS A 521 -14.76 16.27 -10.87
CA LYS A 521 -14.10 16.24 -12.18
C LYS A 521 -15.13 15.77 -13.22
N HIS A 522 -15.96 16.68 -13.70
CA HIS A 522 -16.67 16.45 -14.95
C HIS A 522 -15.63 16.36 -16.07
N GLY A 523 -15.64 15.24 -16.80
CA GLY A 523 -14.91 15.15 -18.06
C GLY A 523 -15.49 16.18 -19.03
N ASN A 524 -14.60 16.88 -19.76
CA ASN A 524 -14.93 17.85 -20.82
C ASN A 524 -16.30 17.65 -21.47
N LYS A 525 -17.26 18.49 -21.08
CA LYS A 525 -18.44 18.88 -21.88
C LYS A 525 -18.87 20.27 -21.42
N ASP A 526 -18.04 21.26 -21.71
CA ASP A 526 -18.46 22.67 -21.72
C ASP A 526 -17.76 23.34 -22.90
N LYS A 527 -18.24 23.01 -24.09
CA LYS A 527 -18.21 23.88 -25.26
C LYS A 527 -19.54 23.64 -25.98
N GLU A 528 -20.16 24.74 -26.38
CA GLU A 528 -21.46 24.85 -27.05
C GLU A 528 -22.65 24.98 -26.09
N GLU A 529 -22.87 26.21 -25.62
CA GLU A 529 -24.12 26.96 -25.86
C GLU A 529 -23.98 28.38 -25.28
N GLU A 530 -23.14 29.18 -25.93
CA GLU A 530 -23.42 30.61 -26.06
C GLU A 530 -23.71 30.85 -27.55
N ILE A 531 -24.88 31.45 -27.81
CA ILE A 531 -25.35 32.18 -29.00
C ILE A 531 -26.68 31.63 -29.57
N SER A 532 -27.66 32.54 -29.59
CA SER A 532 -28.99 32.51 -30.25
C SER A 532 -30.09 31.84 -29.42
N SER A 533 -31.16 32.48 -28.95
CA SER A 533 -32.01 33.58 -29.45
C SER A 533 -32.87 34.05 -28.24
N GLY A 534 -33.37 35.27 -28.05
CA GLY A 534 -34.04 36.20 -28.96
C GLY A 534 -35.47 36.48 -28.42
N MET A 535 -35.65 37.62 -27.74
CA MET A 535 -36.90 38.40 -27.51
C MET A 535 -38.20 37.74 -26.99
N ALA A 536 -38.69 38.20 -25.82
CA ALA A 536 -40.08 38.63 -25.61
C ALA A 536 -40.21 39.55 -24.37
N GLN A 537 -41.00 40.62 -24.49
CA GLN A 537 -41.22 41.74 -23.55
C GLN A 537 -42.45 41.56 -22.63
N ARG A 538 -42.43 42.19 -21.43
CA ARG A 538 -43.50 42.93 -20.66
C ARG A 538 -44.82 42.18 -20.33
N LEU A 539 -45.61 42.37 -19.24
CA LEU A 539 -45.75 43.28 -18.06
C LEU A 539 -46.85 42.67 -17.10
N PRO A 540 -47.37 43.32 -16.01
CA PRO A 540 -47.51 42.77 -14.65
C PRO A 540 -48.96 42.56 -14.12
N GLY A 541 -49.11 42.08 -12.88
CA GLY A 541 -50.37 42.10 -12.11
C GLY A 541 -50.24 41.77 -10.62
N ASP A 542 -50.21 42.82 -9.79
CA ASP A 542 -50.93 43.07 -8.52
C ASP A 542 -51.52 41.91 -7.67
N GLN A 543 -51.10 41.81 -6.40
CA GLN A 543 -51.84 42.28 -5.19
C GLN A 543 -51.27 41.72 -3.86
N MET A 544 -50.93 42.65 -2.94
CA MET A 544 -50.80 42.50 -1.47
C MET A 544 -52.21 42.52 -0.82
N PRO A 545 -52.49 42.19 0.48
CA PRO A 545 -51.86 42.75 1.72
C PRO A 545 -51.73 41.72 2.89
N GLU A 546 -51.25 41.93 4.12
CA GLU A 546 -50.89 43.06 5.00
C GLU A 546 -50.06 42.47 6.19
N SER A 547 -48.96 43.08 6.68
CA SER A 547 -48.80 43.86 7.94
C SER A 547 -49.06 43.06 9.26
N SER A 548 -48.36 43.15 10.40
CA SER A 548 -47.49 44.13 11.06
C SER A 548 -46.98 43.47 12.38
N SER A 549 -45.68 43.33 12.65
CA SER A 549 -44.78 44.18 13.47
C SER A 549 -44.92 44.17 15.03
N GLN A 550 -43.74 44.19 15.68
CA GLN A 550 -43.37 44.63 17.06
C GLN A 550 -43.38 43.56 18.17
N ASP A 551 -42.23 43.15 18.73
CA ASP A 551 -41.28 43.83 19.65
C ASP A 551 -41.78 43.94 21.10
N SER A 552 -41.10 43.25 22.03
CA SER A 552 -40.94 43.72 23.43
C SER A 552 -39.95 42.85 24.22
N ALA A 553 -39.09 43.53 24.98
CA ALA A 553 -37.88 43.06 25.63
C ALA A 553 -38.06 42.56 27.09
N CYS A 554 -36.97 41.92 27.56
CA CYS A 554 -36.55 41.48 28.91
C CYS A 554 -37.23 42.03 30.17
N THR A 555 -37.34 41.18 31.21
CA THR A 555 -36.99 41.54 32.61
C THR A 555 -36.62 40.31 33.47
N ASP A 556 -35.66 40.51 34.37
CA ASP A 556 -34.96 39.58 35.28
C ASP A 556 -35.68 39.28 36.63
N GLN A 557 -35.54 38.01 37.08
CA GLN A 557 -35.30 37.48 38.46
C GLN A 557 -36.30 37.74 39.63
N PRO A 558 -36.16 37.08 40.81
CA PRO A 558 -35.91 35.66 41.17
C PRO A 558 -36.91 35.16 42.26
N LEU A 559 -36.92 33.86 42.63
CA LEU A 559 -37.15 33.35 44.01
C LEU A 559 -37.20 31.81 44.08
N ASP A 560 -36.94 31.30 45.29
CA ASP A 560 -36.29 30.05 45.65
C ASP A 560 -37.23 28.98 46.25
N ASN A 561 -36.72 27.74 46.31
CA ASN A 561 -37.05 26.58 47.16
C ASN A 561 -38.21 25.59 46.89
N SER A 562 -37.75 24.42 46.42
CA SER A 562 -37.98 23.06 46.97
C SER A 562 -39.34 22.38 46.79
N LYS A 563 -39.34 21.30 45.97
CA LYS A 563 -39.72 19.95 46.42
C LYS A 563 -39.30 18.88 45.42
N ASP A 564 -38.59 17.92 45.98
CA ASP A 564 -38.03 16.70 45.41
C ASP A 564 -39.12 15.73 44.92
N LYS A 565 -38.97 15.19 43.70
CA LYS A 565 -39.53 13.93 43.20
C LYS A 565 -38.88 13.57 41.87
N GLY A 566 -38.04 12.54 41.90
CA GLY A 566 -37.09 12.22 40.85
C GLY A 566 -37.60 11.47 39.61
N CYS A 567 -36.61 11.25 38.75
CA CYS A 567 -36.50 10.35 37.60
C CYS A 567 -36.98 10.88 36.23
N GLY A 568 -36.00 11.22 35.40
CA GLY A 568 -36.16 11.57 33.98
C GLY A 568 -34.89 12.22 33.44
N ALA A 569 -33.81 11.44 33.30
CA ALA A 569 -32.55 11.91 32.73
C ALA A 569 -32.77 12.54 31.33
N LYS A 570 -32.27 13.76 31.16
CA LYS A 570 -32.13 14.46 29.87
C LYS A 570 -31.10 13.75 28.97
N PRO A 571 -31.18 13.90 27.64
CA PRO A 571 -30.45 13.06 26.70
C PRO A 571 -28.95 13.35 26.72
N VAL A 572 -28.16 12.28 26.76
CA VAL A 572 -26.70 12.31 26.62
C VAL A 572 -26.36 12.82 25.21
N ALA A 573 -25.73 13.99 25.13
CA ALA A 573 -25.12 14.47 23.88
C ALA A 573 -24.09 13.43 23.40
N ASP A 574 -24.14 13.07 22.13
CA ASP A 574 -23.31 12.01 21.57
C ASP A 574 -21.83 12.43 21.58
N CYS A 575 -21.03 11.91 22.54
CA CYS A 575 -19.62 12.29 22.74
C CYS A 575 -18.65 11.77 21.66
N ARG A 576 -19.14 11.37 20.48
CA ARG A 576 -18.40 10.61 19.46
C ARG A 576 -17.97 11.50 18.29
N LEU A 577 -16.75 11.30 17.79
CA LEU A 577 -16.27 11.98 16.60
C LEU A 577 -16.95 11.43 15.34
N PRO A 578 -17.62 12.28 14.55
CA PRO A 578 -18.27 11.86 13.33
C PRO A 578 -17.25 11.53 12.23
N VAL A 579 -17.60 10.60 11.35
CA VAL A 579 -16.83 10.31 10.12
C VAL A 579 -17.40 11.09 8.95
N HIS A 580 -16.56 11.87 8.29
CA HIS A 580 -16.92 12.65 7.11
C HIS A 580 -17.17 11.79 5.87
N THR A 581 -18.15 12.16 5.07
CA THR A 581 -18.29 11.63 3.71
C THR A 581 -17.50 12.51 2.74
N ASN A 582 -16.48 11.95 2.10
CA ASN A 582 -15.63 12.70 1.17
C ASN A 582 -16.45 13.43 0.09
N ARG A 583 -16.10 14.71 -0.16
CA ARG A 583 -16.74 15.62 -1.13
C ARG A 583 -18.17 16.06 -0.79
N THR A 584 -18.59 15.96 0.47
CA THR A 584 -19.79 16.63 0.95
C THR A 584 -19.43 17.86 1.77
N SER A 585 -20.41 18.69 2.10
CA SER A 585 -20.24 19.75 3.09
C SER A 585 -19.88 19.15 4.46
N PHE A 586 -19.15 19.91 5.26
CA PHE A 586 -18.86 19.55 6.65
C PHE A 586 -20.06 19.85 7.54
N HIS A 587 -20.31 18.98 8.52
CA HIS A 587 -21.42 19.09 9.48
C HIS A 587 -20.96 19.15 10.94
N SER A 588 -19.65 18.97 11.18
CA SER A 588 -18.97 19.14 12.46
C SER A 588 -17.59 19.75 12.21
N GLN A 589 -17.07 20.55 13.16
CA GLN A 589 -15.71 21.09 13.08
C GLN A 589 -14.66 20.00 13.35
N ASP A 590 -14.89 19.16 14.36
CA ASP A 590 -14.03 18.03 14.67
C ASP A 590 -14.60 16.76 14.05
N LEU A 591 -13.81 16.09 13.21
CA LEU A 591 -14.26 14.91 12.49
C LEU A 591 -13.11 14.05 11.96
N LEU A 592 -13.45 12.81 11.61
CA LEU A 592 -12.56 11.89 10.91
C LEU A 592 -12.78 11.94 9.40
N VAL A 593 -11.75 12.28 8.63
CA VAL A 593 -11.77 12.34 7.17
C VAL A 593 -11.18 11.06 6.56
N PRO A 594 -11.96 10.27 5.81
CA PRO A 594 -11.49 9.02 5.24
C PRO A 594 -10.52 9.24 4.06
N TRP A 595 -9.48 8.42 4.00
CA TRP A 595 -8.46 8.41 2.97
C TRP A 595 -8.43 7.04 2.29
N HIS A 596 -8.79 7.01 1.01
CA HIS A 596 -8.83 5.78 0.22
C HIS A 596 -7.53 5.64 -0.61
N LEU A 597 -6.80 4.54 -0.42
CA LEU A 597 -5.63 4.20 -1.24
C LEU A 597 -6.02 3.72 -2.65
N LYS A 598 -6.42 4.60 -3.57
CA LYS A 598 -6.69 4.19 -4.96
C LYS A 598 -5.37 3.89 -5.68
N GLY A 599 -5.09 2.63 -6.03
CA GLY A 599 -3.84 2.35 -6.74
C GLY A 599 -3.87 2.91 -8.16
N GLY A 600 -2.78 3.56 -8.54
CA GLY A 600 -2.74 4.48 -9.68
C GLY A 600 -3.03 3.85 -11.04
N THR A 601 -3.93 4.48 -11.79
CA THR A 601 -4.08 4.30 -13.24
C THR A 601 -3.06 5.20 -13.97
N LYS A 602 -2.18 4.59 -14.78
CA LYS A 602 -1.25 5.31 -15.65
C LYS A 602 -2.01 6.13 -16.71
N LYS A 603 -1.76 7.44 -16.79
CA LYS A 603 -2.06 8.22 -18.01
C LYS A 603 -0.99 7.95 -19.07
N ARG A 604 -1.43 7.74 -20.31
CA ARG A 604 -0.57 7.61 -21.51
C ARG A 604 -0.06 8.99 -21.94
N GLY A 605 1.22 9.05 -22.29
CA GLY A 605 1.81 10.05 -23.17
C GLY A 605 2.48 11.22 -22.46
N GLU A 606 3.79 11.14 -22.25
CA GLU A 606 4.81 12.11 -22.69
C GLU A 606 6.19 11.67 -22.19
N SER A 607 7.18 11.78 -23.07
CA SER A 607 8.59 11.45 -22.90
C SER A 607 9.34 12.54 -22.13
N VAL A 608 10.17 12.17 -21.15
CA VAL A 608 11.57 12.64 -20.91
C VAL A 608 12.10 12.12 -19.55
N GLU A 609 13.36 11.66 -19.61
CA GLU A 609 14.40 11.35 -18.61
C GLU A 609 14.14 10.50 -17.34
N THR A 610 14.82 9.36 -17.36
CA THR A 610 14.79 8.26 -16.38
C THR A 610 15.73 8.53 -15.21
N VAL A 611 15.17 8.78 -14.02
CA VAL A 611 15.86 8.58 -12.73
C VAL A 611 15.47 7.19 -12.21
N LEU A 612 16.47 6.36 -11.93
CA LEU A 612 16.36 4.94 -11.56
C LEU A 612 16.26 4.74 -10.04
N PHE A 613 15.22 4.05 -9.57
CA PHE A 613 15.17 3.30 -8.31
C PHE A 613 14.47 1.93 -8.55
N PRO A 614 14.71 0.90 -7.69
CA PRO A 614 14.68 -0.51 -8.06
C PRO A 614 13.28 -1.11 -8.23
N ALA A 615 13.19 -2.05 -9.17
CA ALA A 615 11.95 -2.70 -9.61
C ALA A 615 11.42 -3.71 -8.58
N GLY A 616 10.47 -3.26 -7.76
CA GLY A 616 9.57 -4.10 -6.95
C GLY A 616 8.17 -4.22 -7.59
N SER A 617 7.59 -5.40 -7.49
CA SER A 617 6.32 -5.91 -8.02
C SER A 617 5.14 -4.94 -8.17
N LYS A 618 4.50 -4.98 -9.34
CA LYS A 618 3.18 -4.36 -9.60
C LYS A 618 2.09 -5.12 -8.84
N GLU A 619 1.57 -4.53 -7.77
CA GLU A 619 0.41 -5.00 -7.02
C GLU A 619 -0.90 -4.75 -7.79
N SER A 620 -1.86 -5.68 -7.66
CA SER A 620 -3.21 -5.54 -8.19
C SER A 620 -4.24 -5.67 -7.06
N GLN A 621 -5.08 -4.64 -6.94
CA GLN A 621 -5.82 -4.17 -5.76
C GLN A 621 -7.03 -5.02 -5.32
N GLY A 622 -7.08 -5.39 -4.02
CA GLY A 622 -8.33 -5.60 -3.27
C GLY A 622 -9.02 -4.28 -2.91
N PRO A 623 -10.13 -4.25 -2.14
CA PRO A 623 -10.68 -3.00 -1.64
C PRO A 623 -9.59 -2.28 -0.84
N SER A 624 -9.23 -1.09 -1.32
CA SER A 624 -8.16 -0.29 -0.75
C SER A 624 -8.40 -0.02 0.73
N PRO A 625 -7.38 -0.16 1.60
CA PRO A 625 -7.51 0.23 2.99
C PRO A 625 -8.00 1.69 3.07
N VAL A 626 -8.96 1.94 3.97
CA VAL A 626 -9.47 3.28 4.26
C VAL A 626 -8.93 3.71 5.60
N PHE A 627 -8.12 4.78 5.59
CA PHE A 627 -7.58 5.37 6.80
C PHE A 627 -8.44 6.55 7.23
N HIS A 628 -8.69 6.70 8.53
CA HIS A 628 -9.43 7.83 9.06
C HIS A 628 -8.45 8.84 9.64
N ARG A 629 -8.53 10.10 9.20
CA ARG A 629 -7.64 11.16 9.68
C ARG A 629 -8.39 12.17 10.51
N TYR A 630 -7.88 12.55 11.67
CA TYR A 630 -8.50 13.61 12.45
C TYR A 630 -8.27 14.98 11.80
N TYR A 631 -9.34 15.78 11.73
CA TYR A 631 -9.35 17.16 11.27
C TYR A 631 -10.21 18.01 12.21
N HIS A 632 -9.74 19.21 12.49
CA HIS A 632 -10.50 20.36 12.94
C HIS A 632 -10.67 21.33 11.76
N VAL A 633 -11.85 21.39 11.16
CA VAL A 633 -12.16 22.37 10.10
C VAL A 633 -12.59 23.70 10.73
N PHE A 634 -11.93 24.77 10.30
CA PHE A 634 -12.05 26.09 10.91
C PHE A 634 -13.24 26.85 10.34
N CYS A 635 -13.98 27.54 11.20
CA CYS A 635 -15.02 28.49 10.77
C CYS A 635 -14.42 29.84 10.37
N GLU A 636 -15.19 30.65 9.64
CA GLU A 636 -14.81 32.02 9.30
C GLU A 636 -14.38 32.82 10.54
N GLY A 637 -13.21 33.45 10.47
CA GLY A 637 -12.65 34.27 11.56
C GLY A 637 -11.98 33.49 12.70
N GLU A 638 -12.13 32.17 12.79
CA GLU A 638 -11.58 31.37 13.89
C GLU A 638 -10.04 31.42 13.93
N LEU A 639 -9.39 31.14 12.80
CA LEU A 639 -7.92 31.17 12.70
C LEU A 639 -7.37 32.57 13.01
N GLU A 640 -8.05 33.61 12.52
CA GLU A 640 -7.66 35.00 12.74
C GLU A 640 -7.78 35.40 14.21
N ALA A 641 -8.85 34.99 14.89
CA ALA A 641 -9.02 35.20 16.32
C ALA A 641 -7.94 34.48 17.14
N ALA A 642 -7.63 33.23 16.78
CA ALA A 642 -6.55 32.46 17.42
C ALA A 642 -5.18 33.09 17.20
N CYS A 643 -4.92 33.69 16.04
CA CYS A 643 -3.68 34.43 15.79
C CYS A 643 -3.62 35.76 16.55
N ARG A 644 -4.75 36.45 16.73
CA ARG A 644 -4.84 37.73 17.48
C ARG A 644 -4.69 37.56 18.99
N SER A 645 -4.96 36.38 19.53
CA SER A 645 -4.78 36.11 20.97
C SER A 645 -3.32 35.85 21.36
N LEU A 646 -2.41 35.82 20.40
CA LEU A 646 -0.98 35.69 20.63
C LEU A 646 -0.34 37.04 20.95
N ASP A 647 0.54 37.04 21.95
CA ASP A 647 1.36 38.21 22.28
C ASP A 647 2.49 38.41 21.27
N GLY A 648 2.83 39.67 20.98
CA GLY A 648 4.00 40.01 20.15
C GLY A 648 3.86 39.70 18.67
N VAL A 649 2.63 39.55 18.15
CA VAL A 649 2.37 39.34 16.73
C VAL A 649 1.22 40.21 16.23
N ARG A 650 1.17 40.42 14.92
CA ARG A 650 0.13 41.19 14.23
C ARG A 650 -0.36 40.42 13.01
N VAL A 651 -1.68 40.26 12.89
CA VAL A 651 -2.30 39.73 11.68
C VAL A 651 -2.25 40.79 10.59
N GLN A 652 -1.50 40.54 9.51
CA GLN A 652 -1.43 41.44 8.35
C GLN A 652 -2.60 41.22 7.39
N LYS A 653 -2.94 39.95 7.13
CA LYS A 653 -4.00 39.57 6.18
C LYS A 653 -4.71 38.33 6.69
N SER A 654 -6.03 38.28 6.49
CA SER A 654 -6.89 37.13 6.71
C SER A 654 -7.80 36.99 5.48
N TYR A 655 -7.85 35.81 4.87
CA TYR A 655 -8.60 35.60 3.63
C TYR A 655 -8.98 34.14 3.40
N TYR A 656 -9.96 33.94 2.52
CA TYR A 656 -10.40 32.62 2.04
C TYR A 656 -9.69 32.24 0.72
N ASP A 657 -9.21 31.00 0.62
CA ASP A 657 -8.60 30.45 -0.60
C ASP A 657 -9.01 29.00 -0.85
N GLN A 658 -9.94 28.79 -1.79
CA GLN A 658 -10.30 27.47 -2.33
C GLN A 658 -10.62 26.40 -1.27
N GLY A 659 -11.45 26.74 -0.27
CA GLY A 659 -11.82 25.81 0.81
C GLY A 659 -10.88 25.85 2.01
N ASN A 660 -10.05 26.90 2.13
CA ASN A 660 -9.12 27.08 3.25
C ASN A 660 -9.22 28.50 3.81
N TRP A 661 -9.12 28.63 5.13
CA TRP A 661 -8.87 29.90 5.80
C TRP A 661 -7.37 30.13 5.92
N CYS A 662 -6.94 31.35 5.60
CA CYS A 662 -5.53 31.70 5.46
C CYS A 662 -5.22 32.97 6.25
N VAL A 663 -4.10 32.95 6.98
CA VAL A 663 -3.60 34.11 7.72
C VAL A 663 -2.14 34.37 7.39
N VAL A 664 -1.80 35.63 7.16
CA VAL A 664 -0.42 36.14 7.18
C VAL A 664 -0.20 36.85 8.50
N LEU A 665 0.70 36.30 9.31
CA LEU A 665 1.11 36.82 10.61
C LEU A 665 2.46 37.51 10.48
N GLU A 666 2.69 38.59 11.21
CA GLU A 666 3.99 39.24 11.37
C GLU A 666 4.37 39.25 12.85
N LYS A 667 5.63 38.97 13.16
CA LYS A 667 6.16 39.14 14.52
C LYS A 667 6.55 40.59 14.77
N LEU A 668 6.13 41.16 15.89
CA LEU A 668 6.40 42.55 16.27
C LEU A 668 7.82 42.74 16.82
#